data_AF-A0A1F7CY85-F1
#
_entry.id   AF-A0A1F7CY85-F1
#
_cell.length_a   1.000
_cell.length_b   1.000
_cell.length_c   1.000
_cell.angle_alpha   90.00
_cell.angle_beta   90.00
_cell.angle_gamma   90.00
#
_symmetry.space_group_name_H-M   'P 1'
#
loop_
_entity.id
_entity.type
_entity.pdbx_description
1 polymer ?
#
loop_
_entity_poly.entity_id
_entity_poly.type
_entity_poly.pdbx_seq_one_letter_code
_entity_poly.pdbx_strand_id
1 'polypeptide(L)'
;MGNVEFMRADVSTGAAVDIAIMAAEAPQAEGEYAANGCGIGVPYYPPYYRPQAQVVVTTPHVYDQTVDLRWWDRATGAEELVASLQPWTNLSSASYKIAGPKGGVEMGILKADLTGYDDLGNEVWGQPDGHYETPLASDDGTDGMLQFSLGGWGFAVPEQGLPLQVELDFSSDAQEGEYRLSEPSMYFTSSMGSVQVRQFGYANPDIEVLAQPTGAVLDASVSYLNPIQDTVPKGSAVQQLFVSLANVGDRDATINEVTLVHSGMGSVKDIEAVYSIDTDGFRTSMPRTFDPADQTATVRFVQPEVIRPGAQHHLGFEVVYATDAATGGEHVIGIELPSDIQGGIDDIEGYFPLLGETFRVAAVQSGTVQVQYDDVPVSEVSVGMTQVVLGQFDVVLDTVEDQTAFRAQIELNGPENAITNVGLRRSDGTMLTGTFSEAPGGYFNIAYTVPFTVLEGDRLNDLQVIGDVIGGEGSRISMEVEFGNDWQFVGSLYGYGENGQHYASPVEVTGAYQFIDIVEPSLAVAIDGPVSQAHAPGDDDVVLANVEMDARGADRLFVENLFVMVVGTNSGGPIVGPIAGAVEDVEIRNSVTGRTIDAVRLTGSTDAGIGVGNESYQVYRLDDFFTGDDAWQLRVDLAENVNSGDRFRFLVNTDGEGTPSNFGGVLQAATTAYGARVENAPGSVVEVLPGGIVAGNWQEVSIPHLYVTPRTMASSTTAVENQKDLEVFVWDVYAGGPTDLGVSGYTFTGENPVNGYNYAVWVDADKNGARDTKLQDGIAASGGEIRAHDLAGGIYVVQMETSERFWLTTDIGSSVPLPPDNTLQVWFAAESPVTAEVVNSGASLTDNQITLSPGVGTPVEIFDHGNFRVERDTTPVRPQYVLGGALSETLVRAEFGAEIEAGDFYYVGLDVEGDAGSIDRFELFVSGGTTPFAYATQGGAEPGDSFGVRMHSRQLVVGAGEETDVPIRARIKSDVDGGVSGDTFTVVVDTVYVRGVVSSNNAPTIKPDIHSPQHTVVLAKPAAAVNAHPSPNGSAIFVGQGMAHAAKVSASPHSNSRMGLNDLLMRDLWYTVYVSNVELSTSGSSLYNRSDPTVWMIPTSVTYLDGSLVTTPTVSQSFRLFFEDVPDHIAAAIDQGTDQTLALDLTVLDPSISPSLGSALQASLDLVDSVFSDEENDFGGFGLPETELRGPAFRS
;
A
#
# COMPACT_ATOMS: atom_id res chain seq x y z
N MET A 1 39.08 77.73 70.44
CA MET A 1 38.14 78.49 71.30
C MET A 1 37.62 79.68 70.49
N GLY A 2 36.42 79.55 69.94
CA GLY A 2 35.70 80.62 69.26
C GLY A 2 34.21 80.25 69.25
N ASN A 3 33.35 81.16 69.72
CA ASN A 3 31.91 80.94 69.88
C ASN A 3 31.21 80.78 68.52
N VAL A 4 30.29 79.83 68.41
CA VAL A 4 29.35 79.69 67.28
C VAL A 4 28.11 80.53 67.60
N GLU A 5 27.74 81.43 66.69
CA GLU A 5 26.60 82.34 66.84
C GLU A 5 25.56 82.00 65.75
N PHE A 6 24.39 81.50 66.16
CA PHE A 6 23.27 81.18 65.26
C PHE A 6 22.44 82.44 65.00
N MET A 7 22.25 82.82 63.72
CA MET A 7 21.34 83.90 63.33
C MET A 7 20.36 83.43 62.26
N ARG A 8 19.07 83.67 62.53
CA ARG A 8 17.90 83.33 61.70
C ARG A 8 17.59 84.50 60.75
N ALA A 9 17.35 84.24 59.46
CA ALA A 9 16.87 85.23 58.50
C ALA A 9 15.79 84.63 57.60
N ASP A 10 14.76 85.42 57.32
CA ASP A 10 13.45 85.01 56.82
C ASP A 10 13.21 85.50 55.37
N VAL A 11 12.61 84.62 54.56
CA VAL A 11 11.78 84.77 53.34
C VAL A 11 12.33 85.49 52.08
N SER A 12 12.29 84.81 50.92
CA SER A 12 11.27 85.01 49.86
C SER A 12 11.74 84.80 48.39
N THR A 13 10.95 83.95 47.71
CA THR A 13 10.52 83.99 46.28
C THR A 13 11.51 83.70 45.14
N GLY A 14 11.14 82.73 44.29
CA GLY A 14 11.08 82.98 42.84
C GLY A 14 11.45 81.84 41.88
N ALA A 15 10.47 81.01 41.57
CA ALA A 15 10.03 80.60 40.22
C ALA A 15 10.97 79.83 39.23
N ALA A 16 10.42 78.69 38.77
CA ALA A 16 10.27 78.24 37.37
C ALA A 16 11.52 77.59 36.70
N VAL A 17 11.46 76.57 35.82
CA VAL A 17 10.38 75.93 35.05
C VAL A 17 10.99 74.75 34.22
N ASP A 18 10.18 73.71 33.98
CA ASP A 18 10.07 72.84 32.79
C ASP A 18 11.16 71.83 32.28
N ILE A 19 10.70 70.56 32.24
CA ILE A 19 10.47 69.69 31.04
C ILE A 19 11.58 68.73 30.50
N ALA A 20 11.17 67.44 30.44
CA ALA A 20 11.43 66.38 29.43
C ALA A 20 12.77 65.64 29.39
N ILE A 21 12.91 64.36 28.98
CA ILE A 21 12.09 63.16 28.70
C ILE A 21 13.12 62.09 28.23
N MET A 22 12.84 60.80 28.48
CA MET A 22 13.29 59.58 27.76
C MET A 22 14.66 58.90 28.04
N ALA A 23 14.51 57.67 28.56
CA ALA A 23 14.78 56.37 27.91
C ALA A 23 16.09 55.62 28.21
N ALA A 24 15.88 54.35 28.63
CA ALA A 24 16.59 53.10 28.30
C ALA A 24 18.12 53.06 28.54
N GLU A 25 18.73 52.03 29.11
CA GLU A 25 18.61 50.60 28.88
C GLU A 25 19.54 49.91 29.91
N ALA A 26 19.17 48.72 30.42
CA ALA A 26 20.12 47.83 31.09
C ALA A 26 21.06 47.19 30.05
N PRO A 27 22.28 46.75 30.44
CA PRO A 27 22.39 45.34 30.77
C PRO A 27 23.38 44.99 31.91
N GLN A 28 23.11 43.84 32.49
CA GLN A 28 23.98 43.08 33.40
C GLN A 28 25.40 42.87 32.86
N ALA A 29 26.38 42.85 33.77
CA ALA A 29 27.48 41.90 33.70
C ALA A 29 28.09 41.70 35.10
N GLU A 30 27.99 40.47 35.61
CA GLU A 30 28.78 39.96 36.73
C GLU A 30 30.28 39.97 36.40
N GLY A 31 31.11 40.16 37.42
CA GLY A 31 32.55 39.99 37.32
C GLY A 31 33.27 40.29 38.63
N GLU A 32 33.41 39.28 39.48
CA GLU A 32 34.33 39.28 40.63
C GLU A 32 35.77 39.56 40.18
N TYR A 33 36.44 40.56 40.78
CA TYR A 33 37.89 40.54 40.99
C TYR A 33 38.28 41.35 42.24
N ALA A 34 38.92 40.66 43.18
CA ALA A 34 39.41 41.18 44.44
C ALA A 34 40.63 42.12 44.29
N ALA A 35 40.66 43.22 45.05
CA ALA A 35 41.89 43.94 45.39
C ALA A 35 41.79 44.62 46.78
N ASN A 36 42.78 44.34 47.63
CA ASN A 36 42.94 44.83 49.00
C ASN A 36 43.25 46.34 49.09
N GLY A 37 42.58 47.07 49.99
CA GLY A 37 43.06 48.38 50.49
C GLY A 37 42.02 49.18 51.29
N CYS A 38 42.25 49.34 52.61
CA CYS A 38 41.49 50.17 53.57
C CYS A 38 39.96 49.94 53.64
N GLY A 39 39.56 49.03 54.52
CA GLY A 39 38.15 48.81 54.85
C GLY A 39 37.52 49.98 55.62
N ILE A 40 36.46 50.53 55.05
CA ILE A 40 35.24 50.86 55.79
C ILE A 40 34.32 49.67 55.52
N GLY A 41 34.21 48.77 56.50
CA GLY A 41 33.34 47.62 56.40
C GLY A 41 31.89 48.06 56.57
N VAL A 42 31.14 48.15 55.48
CA VAL A 42 29.68 48.10 55.54
C VAL A 42 29.32 46.62 55.40
N PRO A 43 28.75 45.96 56.43
CA PRO A 43 28.32 44.57 56.29
C PRO A 43 27.14 44.51 55.32
N TYR A 44 27.35 43.85 54.17
CA TYR A 44 26.29 43.40 53.28
C TYR A 44 25.54 42.26 53.98
N TYR A 45 24.38 42.55 54.55
CA TYR A 45 23.46 41.52 55.05
C TYR A 45 22.55 41.06 53.89
N PRO A 46 22.35 39.74 53.69
CA PRO A 46 21.37 39.23 52.74
C PRO A 46 19.96 39.70 53.12
N PRO A 47 19.01 39.81 52.18
CA PRO A 47 17.66 40.30 52.46
C PRO A 47 16.91 39.29 53.33
N TYR A 48 17.09 39.39 54.63
CA TYR A 48 16.14 38.85 55.59
C TYR A 48 14.91 39.76 55.54
N TYR A 49 13.86 39.29 54.86
CA TYR A 49 12.52 39.85 54.98
C TYR A 49 12.11 39.80 56.45
N ARG A 50 12.27 40.93 57.14
CA ARG A 50 11.71 41.17 58.47
C ARG A 50 10.47 42.05 58.31
N PRO A 51 9.46 41.90 59.18
CA PRO A 51 8.32 42.82 59.19
C PRO A 51 8.83 44.26 59.31
N GLN A 52 8.45 45.14 58.38
CA GLN A 52 8.95 46.50 58.32
C GLN A 52 8.07 47.42 59.18
N ALA A 53 8.68 48.34 59.93
CA ALA A 53 7.94 49.37 60.63
C ALA A 53 7.30 50.33 59.61
N GLN A 54 6.02 50.70 59.82
CA GLN A 54 5.32 51.63 58.94
C GLN A 54 5.68 53.06 59.34
N VAL A 55 6.45 53.76 58.52
CA VAL A 55 6.89 55.14 58.79
C VAL A 55 6.13 56.14 57.91
N VAL A 56 5.52 57.15 58.52
CA VAL A 56 4.88 58.28 57.83
C VAL A 56 5.63 59.56 58.21
N VAL A 57 6.18 60.25 57.21
CA VAL A 57 6.84 61.55 57.43
C VAL A 57 5.78 62.65 57.36
N THR A 58 5.48 63.31 58.49
CA THR A 58 4.55 64.43 58.50
C THR A 58 5.32 65.75 58.58
N THR A 59 5.22 66.55 57.53
CA THR A 59 5.63 67.96 57.60
C THR A 59 4.58 68.83 56.90
N PRO A 60 4.29 70.04 57.40
CA PRO A 60 3.34 70.90 56.72
C PRO A 60 3.86 71.49 55.39
N HIS A 61 5.16 71.41 55.05
CA HIS A 61 5.73 72.19 53.94
C HIS A 61 6.93 71.54 53.22
N VAL A 62 6.70 70.44 52.50
CA VAL A 62 7.53 70.03 51.35
C VAL A 62 6.64 70.02 50.10
N TYR A 63 6.68 71.12 49.34
CA TYR A 63 6.11 71.19 47.99
C TYR A 63 7.10 70.52 47.03
N ASP A 64 7.14 69.19 46.95
CA ASP A 64 7.31 68.39 45.71
C ASP A 64 7.43 66.87 45.98
N GLN A 65 6.67 66.32 46.93
CA GLN A 65 6.46 64.88 46.98
C GLN A 65 4.96 64.62 46.92
N THR A 66 4.54 64.04 45.80
CA THR A 66 3.38 63.15 45.73
C THR A 66 3.40 62.30 46.99
N VAL A 67 2.28 62.24 47.73
CA VAL A 67 2.14 61.31 48.83
C VAL A 67 2.25 59.90 48.25
N ASP A 68 3.47 59.39 48.19
CA ASP A 68 3.76 58.01 47.87
C ASP A 68 3.50 57.27 49.17
N LEU A 69 2.31 56.69 49.32
CA LEU A 69 1.96 55.82 50.44
C LEU A 69 2.67 54.46 50.25
N ARG A 70 3.99 54.47 50.09
CA ARG A 70 4.83 53.27 50.03
C ARG A 70 5.47 53.07 51.40
N TRP A 71 5.25 51.89 51.98
CA TRP A 71 5.73 51.49 53.29
C TRP A 71 7.25 51.32 53.28
N TRP A 72 8.01 52.32 53.72
CA TRP A 72 9.47 52.27 53.83
C TRP A 72 9.89 52.25 55.30
N ASP A 73 10.99 51.56 55.60
CA ASP A 73 11.70 51.58 56.89
C ASP A 73 12.62 52.80 57.04
N ARG A 74 12.67 53.68 56.03
CA ARG A 74 13.58 54.84 55.98
C ARG A 74 12.85 56.19 55.97
N ALA A 75 13.40 57.19 56.65
CA ALA A 75 12.94 58.57 56.59
C ALA A 75 14.07 59.59 56.70
N THR A 76 13.94 60.75 56.04
CA THR A 76 14.85 61.87 56.22
C THR A 76 14.61 62.54 57.56
N GLY A 77 15.61 62.50 58.45
CA GLY A 77 15.54 63.04 59.81
C GLY A 77 16.05 64.46 60.00
N ALA A 78 16.98 64.93 59.16
CA ALA A 78 17.51 66.31 59.19
C ALA A 78 18.28 66.67 57.90
N GLU A 79 18.35 67.97 57.57
CA GLU A 79 19.19 68.52 56.49
C GLU A 79 19.88 69.82 56.93
N GLU A 80 21.19 69.91 56.72
CA GLU A 80 22.05 70.98 57.23
C GLU A 80 23.01 71.50 56.16
N LEU A 81 23.43 72.77 56.25
CA LEU A 81 24.50 73.37 55.45
C LEU A 81 25.60 73.88 56.37
N VAL A 82 26.76 73.24 56.32
CA VAL A 82 27.94 73.69 57.06
C VAL A 82 28.77 74.62 56.18
N ALA A 83 28.64 75.92 56.36
CA ALA A 83 29.40 76.93 55.61
C ALA A 83 30.65 77.38 56.37
N SER A 84 31.83 77.22 55.76
CA SER A 84 33.11 77.77 56.25
C SER A 84 33.53 78.96 55.40
N LEU A 85 33.89 80.09 56.03
CA LEU A 85 34.41 81.27 55.32
C LEU A 85 35.91 81.18 55.02
N GLN A 86 36.60 80.09 55.38
CA GLN A 86 38.06 79.94 55.24
C GLN A 86 38.46 78.53 54.78
N PRO A 87 39.54 78.38 53.98
CA PRO A 87 40.11 77.08 53.61
C PRO A 87 40.61 76.28 54.82
N TRP A 88 40.61 74.95 54.72
CA TRP A 88 41.15 73.98 55.70
C TRP A 88 40.35 73.78 57.01
N THR A 89 39.05 74.06 56.99
CA THR A 89 38.14 73.71 58.10
C THR A 89 37.75 72.23 58.01
N ASN A 90 38.00 71.44 59.05
CA ASN A 90 37.66 70.01 59.08
C ASN A 90 36.54 69.72 60.09
N LEU A 91 35.41 69.21 59.60
CA LEU A 91 34.32 68.66 60.42
C LEU A 91 34.71 67.26 60.87
N SER A 92 34.73 67.00 62.17
CA SER A 92 35.21 65.73 62.72
C SER A 92 34.11 64.84 63.26
N SER A 93 33.03 65.42 63.78
CA SER A 93 31.84 64.68 64.14
C SER A 93 30.59 65.56 64.11
N ALA A 94 29.44 64.93 63.91
CA ALA A 94 28.12 65.53 64.05
C ALA A 94 27.25 64.62 64.92
N SER A 95 26.42 65.20 65.76
CA SER A 95 25.54 64.42 66.64
C SER A 95 24.15 65.03 66.79
N TYR A 96 23.14 64.16 66.87
CA TYR A 96 21.73 64.52 66.96
C TYR A 96 21.10 63.74 68.12
N LYS A 97 20.23 64.36 68.91
CA LYS A 97 19.39 63.63 69.88
C LYS A 97 18.12 63.16 69.18
N ILE A 98 17.72 61.93 69.45
CA ILE A 98 16.44 61.39 68.97
C ILE A 98 15.41 61.65 70.08
N ALA A 99 14.43 62.51 69.80
CA ALA A 99 13.23 62.66 70.60
C ALA A 99 12.18 61.67 70.09
N GLY A 100 11.86 60.66 70.90
CA GLY A 100 10.94 59.57 70.54
C GLY A 100 11.16 58.36 71.45
N PRO A 101 10.36 57.29 71.31
CA PRO A 101 10.58 56.04 72.04
C PRO A 101 11.98 55.46 71.79
N LYS A 102 12.67 55.06 72.86
CA LYS A 102 14.06 54.53 72.76
C LYS A 102 14.09 53.21 71.98
N GLY A 103 15.05 53.09 71.07
CA GLY A 103 15.31 51.86 70.31
C GLY A 103 14.51 51.73 69.00
N GLY A 104 13.79 52.78 68.59
CA GLY A 104 13.04 52.75 67.32
C GLY A 104 13.86 53.05 66.07
N VAL A 105 14.93 53.83 66.17
CA VAL A 105 15.87 54.06 65.05
C VAL A 105 16.99 53.03 65.17
N GLU A 106 17.15 52.19 64.15
CA GLU A 106 18.19 51.15 64.04
C GLU A 106 19.50 51.71 63.50
N MET A 107 19.42 52.65 62.55
CA MET A 107 20.60 53.29 61.98
C MET A 107 20.28 54.73 61.57
N GLY A 108 21.22 55.63 61.79
CA GLY A 108 21.27 56.89 61.05
C GLY A 108 22.43 56.87 60.08
N ILE A 109 22.27 57.51 58.93
CA ILE A 109 23.32 57.70 57.94
C ILE A 109 23.44 59.21 57.68
N LEU A 110 24.61 59.77 57.97
CA LEU A 110 24.96 61.13 57.59
C LEU A 110 25.48 61.12 56.16
N LYS A 111 24.70 61.68 55.25
CA LYS A 111 25.04 61.86 53.84
C LYS A 111 25.42 63.30 53.55
N ALA A 112 26.10 63.51 52.45
CA ALA A 112 26.45 64.82 51.92
C ALA A 112 26.17 64.88 50.42
N ASP A 113 25.88 66.09 49.95
CA ASP A 113 25.78 66.40 48.53
C ASP A 113 27.11 67.04 48.07
N LEU A 114 27.97 66.24 47.44
CA LEU A 114 29.38 66.54 47.21
C LEU A 114 29.89 66.00 45.87
N THR A 115 30.74 66.81 45.23
CA THR A 115 31.54 66.40 44.06
C THR A 115 32.98 66.06 44.45
N GLY A 116 33.50 64.97 43.90
CA GLY A 116 34.89 64.55 44.07
C GLY A 116 35.39 63.81 42.83
N TYR A 117 36.61 64.14 42.39
CA TYR A 117 37.31 63.46 41.29
C TYR A 117 38.49 62.66 41.85
N ASP A 118 38.78 61.48 41.29
CA ASP A 118 40.00 60.73 41.63
C ASP A 118 41.24 61.39 41.03
N ASP A 119 42.43 60.87 41.38
CA ASP A 119 43.72 61.33 40.86
C ASP A 119 43.87 61.17 39.32
N LEU A 120 42.89 60.52 38.66
CA LEU A 120 42.82 60.31 37.21
C LEU A 120 41.82 61.28 36.53
N GLY A 121 41.09 62.08 37.30
CA GLY A 121 40.11 63.06 36.80
C GLY A 121 38.73 62.49 36.51
N ASN A 122 38.42 61.27 36.97
CA ASN A 122 37.08 60.68 36.86
C ASN A 122 36.22 61.13 38.04
N GLU A 123 34.94 61.41 37.79
CA GLU A 123 33.96 61.76 38.82
C GLU A 123 33.67 60.51 39.67
N VAL A 124 33.93 60.58 40.98
CA VAL A 124 33.83 59.43 41.89
C VAL A 124 32.67 59.58 42.88
N TRP A 125 32.28 60.83 43.18
CA TRP A 125 31.16 61.19 44.06
C TRP A 125 30.09 61.96 43.26
N GLY A 126 28.83 61.94 43.70
CA GLY A 126 27.65 62.44 42.98
C GLY A 126 27.70 63.91 42.53
N GLN A 127 26.70 64.34 41.75
CA GLN A 127 26.58 65.74 41.29
C GLN A 127 25.83 66.60 42.31
N PRO A 128 26.07 67.92 42.40
CA PRO A 128 25.33 68.82 43.28
C PRO A 128 23.97 69.12 42.67
N ASP A 129 23.07 68.14 42.78
CA ASP A 129 21.73 68.13 42.21
C ASP A 129 20.62 68.08 43.27
N GLY A 130 21.00 68.01 44.55
CA GLY A 130 20.09 67.92 45.69
C GLY A 130 19.73 66.50 46.15
N HIS A 131 20.37 65.45 45.61
CA HIS A 131 20.04 64.05 45.94
C HIS A 131 20.90 63.38 47.04
N TYR A 132 21.79 64.12 47.74
CA TYR A 132 22.53 63.69 48.96
C TYR A 132 23.08 62.25 48.91
N GLU A 133 23.79 61.90 47.84
CA GLU A 133 24.12 60.51 47.51
C GLU A 133 25.35 59.95 48.26
N THR A 134 26.15 60.82 48.91
CA THR A 134 27.45 60.43 49.46
C THR A 134 27.37 60.16 50.98
N PRO A 135 27.36 58.90 51.46
CA PRO A 135 27.39 58.60 52.89
C PRO A 135 28.76 58.93 53.49
N LEU A 136 28.77 59.80 54.50
CA LEU A 136 29.98 60.23 55.22
C LEU A 136 30.27 59.38 56.47
N ALA A 137 29.21 58.99 57.20
CA ALA A 137 29.28 58.11 58.36
C ALA A 137 27.90 57.56 58.70
N SER A 138 27.86 56.42 59.37
CA SER A 138 26.65 55.88 59.98
C SER A 138 26.83 55.69 61.49
N ASP A 139 25.72 55.59 62.20
CA ASP A 139 25.68 55.29 63.63
C ASP A 139 24.41 54.50 63.95
N ASP A 140 24.46 53.59 64.92
CA ASP A 140 23.37 52.67 65.27
C ASP A 140 22.33 53.28 66.24
N GLY A 141 22.36 54.60 66.46
CA GLY A 141 21.35 55.32 67.25
C GLY A 141 21.30 54.94 68.73
N THR A 142 22.30 54.21 69.22
CA THR A 142 22.32 53.64 70.57
C THR A 142 22.24 54.75 71.64
N ASP A 143 21.40 54.57 72.65
CA ASP A 143 21.11 55.54 73.73
C ASP A 143 20.33 56.82 73.33
N GLY A 144 19.63 56.80 72.18
CA GLY A 144 18.74 57.91 71.78
C GLY A 144 19.50 59.14 71.28
N MET A 145 20.72 58.93 70.79
CA MET A 145 21.49 59.91 70.04
C MET A 145 22.15 59.23 68.85
N LEU A 146 22.29 59.97 67.75
CA LEU A 146 23.14 59.61 66.62
C LEU A 146 24.47 60.32 66.75
N GLN A 147 25.58 59.59 66.67
CA GLN A 147 26.95 60.11 66.78
C GLN A 147 27.81 59.75 65.57
N PHE A 148 27.75 60.59 64.55
CA PHE A 148 28.54 60.43 63.33
C PHE A 148 30.00 60.84 63.56
N SER A 149 30.92 59.89 63.48
CA SER A 149 32.36 60.12 63.56
C SER A 149 32.99 60.08 62.16
N LEU A 150 33.59 61.18 61.72
CA LEU A 150 34.18 61.32 60.37
C LEU A 150 35.67 60.96 60.33
N GLY A 151 36.15 60.15 61.28
CA GLY A 151 37.53 59.66 61.37
C GLY A 151 38.55 60.68 61.92
N GLY A 152 39.76 60.19 62.22
CA GLY A 152 40.79 60.93 62.99
C GLY A 152 41.35 62.22 62.37
N TRP A 153 41.06 62.50 61.10
CA TRP A 153 41.47 63.74 60.41
C TRP A 153 40.29 64.69 60.11
N GLY A 154 39.04 64.22 60.27
CA GLY A 154 37.81 64.92 59.87
C GLY A 154 37.64 65.07 58.36
N PHE A 155 36.46 65.51 57.94
CA PHE A 155 36.09 65.83 56.57
C PHE A 155 36.31 67.33 56.26
N ALA A 156 36.99 67.66 55.17
CA ALA A 156 37.28 69.05 54.81
C ALA A 156 36.04 69.75 54.24
N VAL A 157 35.60 70.82 54.89
CA VAL A 157 34.44 71.61 54.46
C VAL A 157 34.82 72.52 53.28
N PRO A 158 34.17 72.38 52.10
CA PRO A 158 34.42 73.26 50.95
C PRO A 158 34.06 74.73 51.23
N GLU A 159 34.68 75.68 50.53
CA GLU A 159 34.40 77.13 50.69
C GLU A 159 32.93 77.50 50.37
N GLN A 160 32.26 76.73 49.51
CA GLN A 160 30.86 76.93 49.16
C GLN A 160 29.88 76.36 50.21
N GLY A 161 30.40 75.67 51.22
CA GLY A 161 29.64 74.95 52.23
C GLY A 161 29.51 73.46 51.94
N LEU A 162 29.11 72.71 52.97
CA LEU A 162 28.90 71.27 52.93
C LEU A 162 27.44 70.99 53.28
N PRO A 163 26.57 70.73 52.28
CA PRO A 163 25.21 70.26 52.50
C PRO A 163 25.23 68.82 53.02
N LEU A 164 24.51 68.57 54.10
CA LEU A 164 24.42 67.31 54.81
C LEU A 164 22.96 66.89 54.96
N GLN A 165 22.67 65.60 54.90
CA GLN A 165 21.37 65.01 55.22
C GLN A 165 21.58 63.86 56.20
N VAL A 166 20.65 63.67 57.14
CA VAL A 166 20.57 62.47 57.96
C VAL A 166 19.37 61.66 57.52
N GLU A 167 19.63 60.47 56.99
CA GLU A 167 18.62 59.44 56.74
C GLU A 167 18.55 58.52 57.96
N LEU A 168 17.34 58.10 58.34
CA LEU A 168 17.05 57.24 59.48
C LEU A 168 16.42 55.95 59.00
N ASP A 169 16.94 54.81 59.44
CA ASP A 169 16.35 53.49 59.30
C ASP A 169 15.70 53.10 60.64
N PHE A 170 14.45 52.66 60.59
CA PHE A 170 13.66 52.27 61.76
C PHE A 170 13.67 50.76 61.97
N SER A 171 13.83 50.35 63.23
CA SER A 171 13.74 48.96 63.64
C SER A 171 12.33 48.42 63.37
N SER A 172 12.22 47.14 62.99
CA SER A 172 10.95 46.40 62.91
C SER A 172 10.12 46.46 64.19
N ASP A 173 10.78 46.67 65.34
CA ASP A 173 10.17 46.73 66.67
C ASP A 173 9.99 48.19 67.15
N ALA A 174 10.08 49.18 66.26
CA ALA A 174 9.90 50.58 66.61
C ALA A 174 8.52 50.79 67.26
N GLN A 175 8.51 51.47 68.42
CA GLN A 175 7.25 51.74 69.11
C GLN A 175 6.49 52.84 68.38
N GLU A 176 5.17 52.66 68.28
CA GLU A 176 4.27 53.67 67.72
C GLU A 176 4.47 55.03 68.42
N GLY A 177 4.59 56.08 67.62
CA GLY A 177 4.75 57.46 68.10
C GLY A 177 5.60 58.33 67.20
N GLU A 178 5.71 59.61 67.59
CA GLU A 178 6.49 60.61 66.88
C GLU A 178 7.99 60.54 67.24
N TYR A 179 8.82 60.50 66.22
CA TYR A 179 10.28 60.56 66.26
C TYR A 179 10.77 61.85 65.61
N ARG A 180 11.74 62.51 66.24
CA ARG A 180 12.30 63.77 65.74
C ARG A 180 13.77 63.91 66.14
N LEU A 181 14.62 64.38 65.22
CA LEU A 181 15.99 64.76 65.58
C LEU A 181 16.04 66.15 66.23
N SER A 182 16.93 66.36 67.19
CA SER A 182 17.27 67.69 67.72
C SER A 182 18.11 68.49 66.74
N GLU A 183 18.30 69.78 67.01
CA GLU A 183 19.36 70.57 66.36
C GLU A 183 20.73 69.86 66.50
N PRO A 184 21.58 69.89 65.47
CA PRO A 184 22.87 69.20 65.48
C PRO A 184 23.88 69.82 66.45
N SER A 185 24.67 68.97 67.08
CA SER A 185 25.93 69.36 67.74
C SER A 185 27.11 68.89 66.89
N MET A 186 27.84 69.84 66.29
CA MET A 186 28.97 69.59 65.38
C MET A 186 30.31 69.96 66.01
N TYR A 187 31.33 69.13 65.80
CA TYR A 187 32.68 69.31 66.31
C TYR A 187 33.70 69.41 65.18
N PHE A 188 34.56 70.44 65.21
CA PHE A 188 35.56 70.73 64.19
C PHE A 188 36.99 70.60 64.76
N THR A 189 37.87 69.86 64.08
CA THR A 189 39.25 69.58 64.54
C THR A 189 40.25 70.65 64.13
N SER A 190 40.00 71.38 63.04
CA SER A 190 40.77 72.56 62.63
C SER A 190 39.83 73.61 62.04
N SER A 191 39.96 74.87 62.48
CA SER A 191 39.28 76.02 61.85
C SER A 191 40.13 77.28 62.06
N MET A 192 40.48 78.00 60.99
CA MET A 192 41.21 79.28 61.09
C MET A 192 40.29 80.49 61.32
N GLY A 193 38.97 80.29 61.40
CA GLY A 193 37.96 81.35 61.59
C GLY A 193 36.63 80.84 62.14
N SER A 194 35.60 81.69 62.14
CA SER A 194 34.23 81.33 62.53
C SER A 194 33.58 80.42 61.48
N VAL A 195 32.94 79.33 61.93
CA VAL A 195 32.14 78.43 61.09
C VAL A 195 30.66 78.77 61.26
N GLN A 196 29.90 78.84 60.16
CA GLN A 196 28.45 79.02 60.19
C GLN A 196 27.77 77.70 59.83
N VAL A 197 26.96 77.15 60.73
CA VAL A 197 26.05 76.05 60.40
C VAL A 197 24.67 76.64 60.19
N ARG A 198 24.08 76.37 59.03
CA ARG A 198 22.73 76.80 58.67
C ARG A 198 21.89 75.56 58.36
N GLN A 199 20.82 75.37 59.09
CA GLN A 199 19.81 74.41 58.68
C GLN A 199 19.10 74.90 57.41
N PHE A 200 18.90 74.02 56.42
CA PHE A 200 18.08 74.37 55.26
C PHE A 200 16.61 74.42 55.71
N GLY A 201 16.06 75.62 55.90
CA GLY A 201 14.64 75.80 56.20
C GLY A 201 14.23 75.73 57.69
N TYR A 202 13.00 75.27 57.94
CA TYR A 202 12.36 75.20 59.27
C TYR A 202 12.73 73.88 60.00
N ALA A 203 12.41 73.77 61.30
CA ALA A 203 12.92 72.72 62.20
C ALA A 203 12.71 71.28 61.68
N ASN A 204 13.58 70.35 62.10
CA ASN A 204 13.57 68.91 61.72
C ASN A 204 12.16 68.28 61.67
N PRO A 205 11.88 67.41 60.68
CA PRO A 205 10.55 66.81 60.47
C PRO A 205 10.11 65.93 61.65
N ASP A 206 8.79 65.87 61.87
CA ASP A 206 8.18 64.94 62.81
C ASP A 206 7.83 63.65 62.03
N ILE A 207 8.39 62.51 62.45
CA ILE A 207 8.26 61.21 61.79
C ILE A 207 7.35 60.33 62.64
N GLU A 208 6.18 59.94 62.14
CA GLU A 208 5.21 59.11 62.85
C GLU A 208 5.41 57.64 62.46
N VAL A 209 5.64 56.77 63.45
CA VAL A 209 5.66 55.31 63.25
C VAL A 209 4.29 54.75 63.61
N LEU A 210 3.67 54.00 62.70
CA LEU A 210 2.36 53.33 62.84
C LEU A 210 2.54 51.83 63.15
N ALA A 211 1.54 51.23 63.81
CA ALA A 211 1.54 49.80 64.12
C ALA A 211 1.16 48.95 62.90
N GLN A 212 1.94 47.87 62.64
CA GLN A 212 1.59 46.86 61.64
C GLN A 212 0.24 46.17 61.99
N PRO A 213 -0.69 46.00 61.03
CA PRO A 213 -1.91 45.23 61.23
C PRO A 213 -1.62 43.78 61.70
N THR A 214 -2.32 43.32 62.74
CA THR A 214 -2.22 41.92 63.21
C THR A 214 -3.19 41.01 62.46
N GLY A 215 -2.72 39.86 61.99
CA GLY A 215 -3.47 38.90 61.18
C GLY A 215 -2.95 38.81 59.74
N ALA A 216 -3.66 38.09 58.88
CA ALA A 216 -3.44 38.10 57.44
C ALA A 216 -4.29 39.21 56.81
N VAL A 217 -3.70 40.37 56.53
CA VAL A 217 -4.39 41.54 55.98
C VAL A 217 -3.85 41.84 54.59
N LEU A 218 -4.71 41.88 53.58
CA LEU A 218 -4.31 42.20 52.20
C LEU A 218 -4.74 43.61 51.82
N ASP A 219 -3.83 44.39 51.25
CA ASP A 219 -4.14 45.61 50.50
C ASP A 219 -4.26 45.27 49.01
N ALA A 220 -5.44 45.51 48.44
CA ALA A 220 -5.81 45.12 47.09
C ALA A 220 -6.03 46.35 46.20
N SER A 221 -5.34 46.37 45.05
CA SER A 221 -5.44 47.43 44.05
C SER A 221 -5.39 46.86 42.63
N VAL A 222 -5.79 47.66 41.64
CA VAL A 222 -5.55 47.30 40.23
C VAL A 222 -4.05 47.45 39.96
N SER A 223 -3.45 46.41 39.37
CA SER A 223 -2.01 46.36 39.10
C SER A 223 -1.61 47.35 38.00
N TYR A 224 -0.36 47.80 38.03
CA TYR A 224 0.24 48.52 36.89
C TYR A 224 0.40 47.63 35.64
N LEU A 225 0.31 46.31 35.79
CA LEU A 225 0.28 45.32 34.71
C LEU A 225 -1.09 45.18 34.04
N ASN A 226 -2.10 45.93 34.49
CA ASN A 226 -3.44 45.84 33.94
C ASN A 226 -3.41 46.19 32.43
N PRO A 227 -4.06 45.36 31.59
CA PRO A 227 -4.01 45.52 30.14
C PRO A 227 -4.78 46.77 29.70
N ILE A 228 -4.52 47.23 28.48
CA ILE A 228 -5.20 48.41 27.90
C ILE A 228 -6.42 47.92 27.12
N GLN A 229 -7.51 48.70 27.11
CA GLN A 229 -8.69 48.43 26.28
C GLN A 229 -8.32 48.17 24.80
N ASP A 230 -8.94 47.15 24.18
CA ASP A 230 -8.76 46.84 22.75
C ASP A 230 -9.95 46.06 22.16
N THR A 231 -9.92 45.87 20.84
CA THR A 231 -10.85 45.03 20.07
C THR A 231 -10.21 43.68 19.75
N VAL A 232 -10.82 42.59 20.22
CA VAL A 232 -10.24 41.24 20.20
C VAL A 232 -10.99 40.28 19.26
N PRO A 233 -10.29 39.38 18.56
CA PRO A 233 -10.93 38.36 17.72
C PRO A 233 -11.81 37.40 18.52
N LYS A 234 -12.76 36.75 17.84
CA LYS A 234 -13.54 35.64 18.40
C LYS A 234 -12.63 34.43 18.61
N GLY A 235 -12.86 33.66 19.67
CA GLY A 235 -12.07 32.48 20.01
C GLY A 235 -10.82 32.78 20.83
N SER A 236 -10.35 34.04 20.88
CA SER A 236 -9.07 34.36 21.52
C SER A 236 -9.18 34.45 23.04
N ALA A 237 -8.11 34.06 23.72
CA ALA A 237 -7.92 34.32 25.15
C ALA A 237 -7.12 35.61 25.34
N VAL A 238 -7.60 36.47 26.25
CA VAL A 238 -7.01 37.79 26.52
C VAL A 238 -7.04 38.12 27.99
N GLN A 239 -5.93 38.65 28.47
CA GLN A 239 -5.83 39.21 29.81
C GLN A 239 -6.75 40.43 29.92
N GLN A 240 -7.61 40.49 30.92
CA GLN A 240 -8.55 41.62 31.11
C GLN A 240 -8.40 42.36 32.44
N LEU A 241 -7.86 41.70 33.47
CA LEU A 241 -7.64 42.29 34.78
C LEU A 241 -6.34 41.77 35.38
N PHE A 242 -5.49 42.67 35.89
CA PHE A 242 -4.47 42.31 36.87
C PHE A 242 -4.75 43.04 38.17
N VAL A 243 -4.72 42.28 39.27
CA VAL A 243 -4.78 42.83 40.63
C VAL A 243 -3.44 42.70 41.30
N SER A 244 -3.14 43.65 42.17
CA SER A 244 -2.00 43.65 43.06
C SER A 244 -2.50 43.39 44.48
N LEU A 245 -1.95 42.36 45.12
CA LEU A 245 -2.32 41.95 46.47
C LEU A 245 -1.06 42.01 47.34
N ALA A 246 -1.00 42.99 48.24
CA ALA A 246 0.12 43.16 49.17
C ALA A 246 -0.32 42.69 50.56
N ASN A 247 0.43 41.77 51.17
CA ASN A 247 0.14 41.36 52.55
C ASN A 247 0.79 42.35 53.53
N VAL A 248 -0.04 43.23 54.10
CA VAL A 248 0.36 44.23 55.09
C VAL A 248 0.26 43.71 56.53
N GLY A 249 -0.26 42.50 56.71
CA GLY A 249 -0.38 41.82 58.00
C GLY A 249 0.90 41.12 58.47
N ASP A 250 0.82 40.45 59.63
CA ASP A 250 1.93 39.72 60.27
C ASP A 250 1.87 38.19 60.08
N ARG A 251 0.86 37.68 59.37
CA ARG A 251 0.66 36.26 59.05
C ARG A 251 0.51 36.03 57.54
N ASP A 252 0.94 34.85 57.06
CA ASP A 252 0.67 34.40 55.69
C ASP A 252 -0.82 34.51 55.35
N ALA A 253 -1.12 35.19 54.25
CA ALA A 253 -2.43 35.26 53.64
C ALA A 253 -2.52 34.17 52.57
N THR A 254 -3.57 33.34 52.61
CA THR A 254 -3.80 32.33 51.59
C THR A 254 -5.07 32.64 50.81
N ILE A 255 -5.03 32.56 49.49
CA ILE A 255 -6.17 32.78 48.61
C ILE A 255 -6.51 31.43 47.95
N ASN A 256 -7.72 30.96 48.20
CA ASN A 256 -8.22 29.71 47.63
C ASN A 256 -9.10 29.96 46.40
N GLU A 257 -9.90 31.04 46.43
CA GLU A 257 -10.89 31.34 45.41
C GLU A 257 -11.04 32.86 45.23
N VAL A 258 -11.32 33.31 44.01
CA VAL A 258 -11.68 34.70 43.70
C VAL A 258 -12.96 34.70 42.87
N THR A 259 -13.94 35.51 43.29
CA THR A 259 -15.18 35.73 42.54
C THR A 259 -15.05 36.96 41.66
N LEU A 260 -15.27 36.78 40.36
CA LEU A 260 -15.25 37.83 39.35
C LEU A 260 -16.68 38.18 38.96
N VAL A 261 -16.91 39.46 38.67
CA VAL A 261 -18.18 39.99 38.16
C VAL A 261 -17.97 40.53 36.75
N HIS A 262 -18.88 40.22 35.83
CA HIS A 262 -18.95 40.82 34.50
C HIS A 262 -19.85 42.06 34.52
N SER A 263 -19.44 43.15 33.87
CA SER A 263 -20.19 44.43 33.88
C SER A 263 -20.31 45.08 32.50
N GLY A 264 -20.04 44.33 31.43
CA GLY A 264 -20.07 44.84 30.05
C GLY A 264 -21.45 44.82 29.37
N MET A 265 -21.56 45.53 28.23
CA MET A 265 -22.78 45.55 27.39
C MET A 265 -22.96 44.29 26.53
N GLY A 266 -21.90 43.50 26.34
CA GLY A 266 -21.93 42.20 25.67
C GLY A 266 -22.60 41.11 26.51
N SER A 267 -22.96 40.00 25.88
CA SER A 267 -23.58 38.88 26.59
C SER A 267 -22.50 38.09 27.34
N VAL A 268 -22.73 37.71 28.60
CA VAL A 268 -21.78 36.81 29.31
C VAL A 268 -21.55 35.48 28.60
N LYS A 269 -22.46 35.07 27.71
CA LYS A 269 -22.27 33.88 26.84
C LYS A 269 -21.21 34.07 25.75
N ASP A 270 -20.81 35.31 25.46
CA ASP A 270 -19.71 35.60 24.55
C ASP A 270 -18.36 35.20 25.20
N ILE A 271 -18.33 35.01 26.53
CA ILE A 271 -17.19 34.51 27.28
C ILE A 271 -17.37 33.00 27.49
N GLU A 272 -16.43 32.23 26.94
CA GLU A 272 -16.39 30.79 27.09
C GLU A 272 -15.81 30.38 28.45
N ALA A 273 -14.73 31.03 28.88
CA ALA A 273 -14.09 30.74 30.15
C ALA A 273 -13.35 31.95 30.74
N VAL A 274 -13.10 31.91 32.04
CA VAL A 274 -12.20 32.81 32.78
C VAL A 274 -11.36 32.00 33.74
N TYR A 275 -10.08 32.34 33.85
CA TYR A 275 -9.13 31.73 34.78
C TYR A 275 -8.09 32.76 35.22
N SER A 276 -7.38 32.43 36.30
CA SER A 276 -6.26 33.20 36.83
C SER A 276 -4.92 32.73 36.27
N ILE A 277 -4.01 33.68 36.10
CA ILE A 277 -2.63 33.49 35.65
C ILE A 277 -1.65 34.21 36.57
N ASP A 278 -0.42 33.74 36.63
CA ASP A 278 0.69 34.45 37.27
C ASP A 278 1.26 35.57 36.38
N THR A 279 2.34 36.23 36.83
CA THR A 279 3.01 37.30 36.08
C THR A 279 3.71 36.82 34.80
N ASP A 280 4.08 35.55 34.74
CA ASP A 280 4.68 34.91 33.56
C ASP A 280 3.59 34.38 32.58
N GLY A 281 2.34 34.42 33.04
CA GLY A 281 1.12 34.06 32.33
C GLY A 281 0.78 32.57 32.37
N PHE A 282 1.42 31.77 33.23
CA PHE A 282 0.99 30.40 33.46
C PHE A 282 -0.30 30.37 34.25
N ARG A 283 -1.16 29.40 33.95
CA ARG A 283 -2.44 29.23 34.64
C ARG A 283 -2.21 28.78 36.07
N THR A 284 -2.93 29.42 37.00
CA THR A 284 -2.87 29.12 38.45
C THR A 284 -4.20 28.57 39.00
N SER A 285 -5.23 28.47 38.17
CA SER A 285 -6.58 28.04 38.57
C SER A 285 -7.30 27.23 37.51
N MET A 286 -8.38 26.57 37.88
CA MET A 286 -9.24 25.90 36.90
C MET A 286 -10.08 26.92 36.11
N PRO A 287 -10.26 26.74 34.79
CA PRO A 287 -11.21 27.54 34.01
C PRO A 287 -12.63 27.45 34.55
N ARG A 288 -13.35 28.59 34.49
CA ARG A 288 -14.73 28.73 34.95
C ARG A 288 -15.56 29.52 33.96
N THR A 289 -16.85 29.24 33.92
CA THR A 289 -17.81 29.99 33.11
C THR A 289 -18.57 30.98 33.99
N PHE A 290 -18.97 32.12 33.42
CA PHE A 290 -19.85 33.06 34.11
C PHE A 290 -21.27 32.50 34.19
N ASP A 291 -21.90 32.59 35.36
CA ASP A 291 -23.32 32.27 35.51
C ASP A 291 -24.16 33.34 34.79
N PRO A 292 -25.00 32.98 33.79
CA PRO A 292 -25.83 33.95 33.09
C PRO A 292 -26.90 34.65 33.93
N ALA A 293 -27.26 34.09 35.10
CA ALA A 293 -28.24 34.67 35.99
C ALA A 293 -27.64 35.81 36.83
N ASP A 294 -26.46 35.57 37.40
CA ASP A 294 -25.85 36.45 38.41
C ASP A 294 -24.61 37.20 37.87
N GLN A 295 -24.17 36.92 36.64
CA GLN A 295 -23.01 37.53 35.97
C GLN A 295 -21.68 37.35 36.73
N THR A 296 -21.58 36.31 37.55
CA THR A 296 -20.39 36.02 38.37
C THR A 296 -19.70 34.71 37.99
N ALA A 297 -18.38 34.63 38.18
CA ALA A 297 -17.59 33.40 38.07
C ALA A 297 -16.62 33.27 39.24
N THR A 298 -16.66 32.14 39.98
CA THR A 298 -15.72 31.88 41.08
C THR A 298 -14.57 30.99 40.63
N VAL A 299 -13.42 31.62 40.38
CA VAL A 299 -12.16 30.99 39.99
C VAL A 299 -11.50 30.34 41.21
N ARG A 300 -11.13 29.06 41.10
CA ARG A 300 -10.50 28.30 42.20
C ARG A 300 -9.08 27.93 41.84
N PHE A 301 -8.14 28.27 42.71
CA PHE A 301 -6.74 27.99 42.46
C PHE A 301 -6.44 26.50 42.55
N VAL A 302 -5.56 26.02 41.67
CA VAL A 302 -5.09 24.63 41.66
C VAL A 302 -4.32 24.35 42.96
N GLN A 303 -3.50 25.33 43.37
CA GLN A 303 -2.89 25.39 44.69
C GLN A 303 -3.20 26.74 45.34
N PRO A 304 -3.55 26.79 46.64
CA PRO A 304 -3.78 28.05 47.33
C PRO A 304 -2.63 29.03 47.13
N GLU A 305 -2.93 30.25 46.70
CA GLU A 305 -1.94 31.29 46.51
C GLU A 305 -1.53 31.84 47.88
N VAL A 306 -0.24 31.73 48.24
CA VAL A 306 0.27 32.12 49.56
C VAL A 306 1.10 33.40 49.46
N ILE A 307 0.58 34.49 50.03
CA ILE A 307 1.27 35.78 50.10
C ILE A 307 1.82 35.95 51.52
N ARG A 308 3.15 35.90 51.64
CA ARG A 308 3.86 36.06 52.93
C ARG A 308 3.77 37.51 53.43
N PRO A 309 3.90 37.77 54.76
CA PRO A 309 3.97 39.12 55.31
C PRO A 309 4.99 40.00 54.59
N GLY A 310 4.58 41.19 54.18
CA GLY A 310 5.40 42.15 53.42
C GLY A 310 5.63 41.80 51.95
N ALA A 311 5.11 40.68 51.46
CA ALA A 311 5.17 40.32 50.05
C ALA A 311 3.99 40.91 49.26
N GLN A 312 4.23 41.17 47.98
CA GLN A 312 3.22 41.64 47.03
C GLN A 312 3.21 40.71 45.82
N HIS A 313 2.03 40.20 45.49
CA HIS A 313 1.83 39.31 44.35
C HIS A 313 0.89 39.98 43.34
N HIS A 314 1.17 39.77 42.06
CA HIS A 314 0.29 40.21 40.98
C HIS A 314 -0.43 39.01 40.40
N LEU A 315 -1.75 39.11 40.31
CA LEU A 315 -2.61 38.05 39.83
C LEU A 315 -3.37 38.55 38.61
N GLY A 316 -3.17 37.89 37.48
CA GLY A 316 -3.89 38.16 36.25
C GLY A 316 -5.15 37.32 36.14
N PHE A 317 -6.14 37.82 35.41
CA PHE A 317 -7.33 37.09 35.00
C PHE A 317 -7.48 37.19 33.48
N GLU A 318 -7.49 36.02 32.84
CA GLU A 318 -7.60 35.84 31.41
C GLU A 318 -8.99 35.33 31.05
N VAL A 319 -9.57 35.93 30.01
CA VAL A 319 -10.91 35.66 29.51
C VAL A 319 -10.79 35.06 28.12
N VAL A 320 -11.40 33.90 27.92
CA VAL A 320 -11.52 33.22 26.64
C VAL A 320 -12.85 33.61 26.01
N TYR A 321 -12.80 34.22 24.83
CA TYR A 321 -14.00 34.53 24.07
C TYR A 321 -14.45 33.34 23.24
N ALA A 322 -15.75 33.06 23.24
CA ALA A 322 -16.33 32.01 22.42
C ALA A 322 -16.11 32.31 20.92
N THR A 323 -15.91 31.26 20.11
CA THR A 323 -15.79 31.41 18.64
C THR A 323 -17.07 31.97 17.99
N ASP A 324 -18.23 31.80 18.64
CA ASP A 324 -19.53 32.33 18.21
C ASP A 324 -19.94 33.65 18.90
N ALA A 325 -19.02 34.28 19.65
CA ALA A 325 -19.26 35.54 20.36
C ALA A 325 -19.85 36.65 19.45
N ALA A 326 -20.74 37.46 20.00
CA ALA A 326 -21.42 38.53 19.28
C ALA A 326 -20.46 39.68 18.95
N THR A 327 -20.31 39.98 17.65
CA THR A 327 -19.47 41.10 17.19
C THR A 327 -19.96 42.43 17.76
N GLY A 328 -19.03 43.15 18.37
CA GLY A 328 -19.26 44.44 19.01
C GLY A 328 -19.74 44.35 20.46
N GLY A 329 -19.86 43.15 21.05
CA GLY A 329 -20.06 42.98 22.48
C GLY A 329 -18.89 43.58 23.26
N GLU A 330 -19.19 44.37 24.29
CA GLU A 330 -18.19 45.01 25.16
C GLU A 330 -18.19 44.31 26.52
N HIS A 331 -17.03 43.90 27.02
CA HIS A 331 -16.87 43.10 28.23
C HIS A 331 -15.87 43.77 29.17
N VAL A 332 -16.21 43.76 30.45
CA VAL A 332 -15.37 44.22 31.56
C VAL A 332 -15.53 43.18 32.66
N ILE A 333 -14.43 42.74 33.24
CA ILE A 333 -14.43 41.92 34.45
C ILE A 333 -13.86 42.72 35.63
N GLY A 334 -14.27 42.36 36.83
CA GLY A 334 -13.77 42.99 38.05
C GLY A 334 -14.02 42.16 39.30
N ILE A 335 -13.45 42.61 40.41
CA ILE A 335 -13.74 42.12 41.76
C ILE A 335 -14.57 43.20 42.44
N GLU A 336 -15.82 42.88 42.82
CA GLU A 336 -16.79 43.88 43.27
C GLU A 336 -16.58 44.24 44.74
N LEU A 337 -16.30 43.24 45.58
CA LEU A 337 -16.22 43.37 47.03
C LEU A 337 -14.94 42.72 47.59
N PRO A 338 -14.44 43.19 48.74
CA PRO A 338 -13.36 42.51 49.45
C PRO A 338 -13.67 41.03 49.73
N SER A 339 -14.93 40.71 50.05
CA SER A 339 -15.40 39.33 50.32
C SER A 339 -15.34 38.38 49.11
N ASP A 340 -15.11 38.90 47.91
CA ASP A 340 -14.98 38.10 46.70
C ASP A 340 -13.61 37.41 46.60
N ILE A 341 -12.62 37.87 47.37
CA ILE A 341 -11.32 37.19 47.55
C ILE A 341 -11.42 36.32 48.80
N GLN A 342 -11.40 34.99 48.63
CA GLN A 342 -11.68 34.04 49.70
C GLN A 342 -10.47 33.17 50.02
N GLY A 343 -10.17 33.01 51.31
CA GLY A 343 -9.14 32.12 51.80
C GLY A 343 -8.80 32.36 53.28
N GLY A 344 -7.55 32.11 53.68
CA GLY A 344 -7.06 32.28 55.05
C GLY A 344 -6.71 33.73 55.39
N ILE A 345 -7.62 34.67 55.10
CA ILE A 345 -7.43 36.12 55.20
C ILE A 345 -8.35 36.69 56.29
N ASP A 346 -7.82 37.57 57.13
CA ASP A 346 -8.53 38.17 58.26
C ASP A 346 -9.21 39.50 57.87
N ASP A 347 -8.58 40.31 57.02
CA ASP A 347 -9.16 41.55 56.47
C ASP A 347 -8.58 41.89 55.08
N ILE A 348 -9.34 42.65 54.29
CA ILE A 348 -8.94 43.10 52.95
C ILE A 348 -9.26 44.59 52.80
N GLU A 349 -8.21 45.37 52.61
CA GLU A 349 -8.26 46.80 52.37
C GLU A 349 -8.10 47.09 50.87
N GLY A 350 -8.59 48.23 50.40
CA GLY A 350 -8.50 48.63 49.00
C GLY A 350 -9.71 49.42 48.49
N TYR A 351 -9.58 49.96 47.28
CA TYR A 351 -10.66 50.70 46.60
C TYR A 351 -11.43 49.76 45.66
N PHE A 352 -12.50 49.15 46.16
CA PHE A 352 -13.40 48.31 45.37
C PHE A 352 -14.53 49.13 44.70
N PRO A 353 -15.00 48.76 43.50
CA PRO A 353 -14.61 47.58 42.73
C PRO A 353 -13.25 47.71 42.04
N LEU A 354 -12.49 46.62 41.99
CA LEU A 354 -11.26 46.51 41.20
C LEU A 354 -11.66 46.12 39.77
N LEU A 355 -11.70 47.09 38.86
CA LEU A 355 -12.19 46.91 37.50
C LEU A 355 -11.04 46.82 36.49
N GLY A 356 -11.18 45.88 35.56
CA GLY A 356 -10.36 45.82 34.35
C GLY A 356 -10.79 46.86 33.33
N GLU A 357 -10.11 46.86 32.18
CA GLU A 357 -10.46 47.71 31.04
C GLU A 357 -11.59 47.09 30.18
N THR A 358 -12.16 47.88 29.26
CA THR A 358 -13.22 47.41 28.36
C THR A 358 -12.64 46.76 27.11
N PHE A 359 -13.00 45.49 26.87
CA PHE A 359 -12.63 44.76 25.66
C PHE A 359 -13.84 44.56 24.74
N ARG A 360 -13.64 44.76 23.43
CA ARG A 360 -14.71 44.66 22.43
C ARG A 360 -14.49 43.47 21.49
N VAL A 361 -15.51 42.66 21.25
CA VAL A 361 -15.42 41.53 20.32
C VAL A 361 -15.41 42.01 18.87
N ALA A 362 -14.44 41.55 18.08
CA ALA A 362 -14.26 41.89 16.67
C ALA A 362 -15.21 41.14 15.73
N ALA A 363 -15.14 41.46 14.44
CA ALA A 363 -15.84 40.75 13.36
C ALA A 363 -15.03 39.59 12.75
N VAL A 364 -13.83 39.34 13.28
CA VAL A 364 -12.87 38.31 12.81
C VAL A 364 -12.68 37.26 13.89
N GLN A 365 -12.25 36.06 13.49
CA GLN A 365 -11.98 34.93 14.37
C GLN A 365 -10.49 34.60 14.28
N SER A 366 -9.83 34.33 15.42
CA SER A 366 -8.43 33.90 15.44
C SER A 366 -8.29 32.48 14.89
N GLY A 367 -7.09 32.15 14.41
CA GLY A 367 -6.76 30.76 14.05
C GLY A 367 -6.80 29.83 15.26
N THR A 368 -6.95 28.55 14.98
CA THR A 368 -7.12 27.46 15.96
C THR A 368 -5.90 26.56 15.91
N VAL A 369 -5.42 26.15 17.09
CA VAL A 369 -4.31 25.19 17.23
C VAL A 369 -4.86 23.90 17.81
N GLN A 370 -4.49 22.76 17.26
CA GLN A 370 -4.80 21.47 17.83
C GLN A 370 -3.51 20.83 18.37
N VAL A 371 -3.52 20.47 19.65
CA VAL A 371 -2.46 19.67 20.29
C VAL A 371 -2.98 18.25 20.42
N GLN A 372 -2.38 17.31 19.69
CA GLN A 372 -2.81 15.92 19.65
C GLN A 372 -1.78 15.04 20.36
N TYR A 373 -2.22 14.18 21.29
CA TYR A 373 -1.35 13.14 21.86
C TYR A 373 -0.90 12.14 20.80
N ASP A 374 0.36 11.75 20.86
CA ASP A 374 0.97 10.73 20.03
C ASP A 374 1.64 9.62 20.88
N ASP A 375 2.02 8.51 20.24
CA ASP A 375 2.57 7.33 20.92
C ASP A 375 3.94 7.62 21.56
N VAL A 376 4.06 7.27 22.84
CA VAL A 376 5.34 7.34 23.56
C VAL A 376 6.13 6.07 23.21
N PRO A 377 7.42 6.15 22.85
CA PRO A 377 8.19 5.00 22.40
C PRO A 377 8.48 3.96 23.48
N VAL A 378 8.22 4.28 24.76
CA VAL A 378 8.48 3.41 25.90
C VAL A 378 7.27 3.33 26.81
N SER A 379 6.94 2.12 27.28
CA SER A 379 5.88 1.89 28.27
C SER A 379 6.40 1.56 29.66
N GLU A 380 7.68 1.17 29.77
CA GLU A 380 8.36 0.79 31.00
C GLU A 380 9.74 1.46 31.07
N VAL A 381 10.09 2.05 32.21
CA VAL A 381 11.36 2.77 32.44
C VAL A 381 11.90 2.43 33.82
N SER A 382 13.19 2.67 34.08
CA SER A 382 13.78 2.44 35.41
C SER A 382 14.47 3.67 35.98
N VAL A 383 14.70 3.65 37.29
CA VAL A 383 15.45 4.69 37.98
C VAL A 383 16.89 4.72 37.48
N GLY A 384 17.35 5.90 37.08
CA GLY A 384 18.68 6.15 36.51
C GLY A 384 18.69 6.38 35.00
N MET A 385 17.58 6.13 34.30
CA MET A 385 17.44 6.48 32.89
C MET A 385 17.41 7.99 32.68
N THR A 386 18.11 8.48 31.66
CA THR A 386 18.21 9.91 31.33
C THR A 386 17.65 10.22 29.95
N GLN A 387 17.06 11.41 29.76
CA GLN A 387 16.47 11.86 28.51
C GLN A 387 15.39 10.92 27.92
N VAL A 388 14.66 10.24 28.80
CA VAL A 388 13.52 9.39 28.45
C VAL A 388 12.44 10.25 27.83
N VAL A 389 11.78 9.78 26.77
CA VAL A 389 10.58 10.43 26.24
C VAL A 389 9.41 10.08 27.15
N LEU A 390 8.88 11.08 27.86
CA LEU A 390 7.84 10.94 28.88
C LEU A 390 6.44 11.31 28.36
N GLY A 391 6.38 12.00 27.22
CA GLY A 391 5.15 12.39 26.53
C GLY A 391 5.47 12.86 25.11
N GLN A 392 4.51 12.70 24.20
CA GLN A 392 4.68 13.07 22.80
C GLN A 392 3.40 13.72 22.26
N PHE A 393 3.57 14.79 21.47
CA PHE A 393 2.48 15.59 20.93
C PHE A 393 2.72 15.96 19.46
N ASP A 394 1.65 15.96 18.67
CA ASP A 394 1.58 16.63 17.38
C ASP A 394 0.89 18.00 17.54
N VAL A 395 1.46 19.06 16.97
CA VAL A 395 0.83 20.39 16.92
C VAL A 395 0.35 20.64 15.49
N VAL A 396 -0.96 20.76 15.31
CA VAL A 396 -1.62 20.95 14.01
C VAL A 396 -2.26 22.33 13.96
N LEU A 397 -1.97 23.11 12.91
CA LEU A 397 -2.57 24.41 12.70
C LEU A 397 -3.70 24.37 11.68
N ASP A 398 -4.72 25.22 11.89
CA ASP A 398 -5.67 25.54 10.82
C ASP A 398 -5.05 26.44 9.74
N THR A 399 -5.85 26.82 8.74
CA THR A 399 -5.39 27.61 7.60
C THR A 399 -5.67 29.12 7.77
N VAL A 400 -5.82 29.62 9.00
CA VAL A 400 -6.19 31.03 9.22
C VAL A 400 -4.97 31.93 9.32
N GLU A 401 -3.93 31.50 10.06
CA GLU A 401 -2.72 32.27 10.28
C GLU A 401 -1.57 31.41 10.84
N ASP A 402 -0.32 31.86 10.65
CA ASP A 402 0.84 31.27 11.32
C ASP A 402 0.73 31.48 12.83
N GLN A 403 1.18 30.50 13.63
CA GLN A 403 1.08 30.54 15.09
C GLN A 403 2.46 30.46 15.74
N THR A 404 2.76 31.39 16.64
CA THR A 404 4.00 31.40 17.42
C THR A 404 3.75 30.88 18.82
N ALA A 405 4.47 29.83 19.23
CA ALA A 405 4.38 29.24 20.56
C ALA A 405 5.26 30.02 21.56
N PHE A 406 4.70 30.41 22.71
CA PHE A 406 5.39 31.21 23.75
C PHE A 406 5.64 30.43 25.04
N ARG A 407 4.67 29.62 25.47
CA ARG A 407 4.77 28.80 26.67
C ARG A 407 3.86 27.57 26.60
N ALA A 408 4.14 26.60 27.46
CA ALA A 408 3.35 25.41 27.68
C ALA A 408 3.40 25.03 29.17
N GLN A 409 2.29 24.57 29.72
CA GLN A 409 2.22 23.95 31.03
C GLN A 409 1.82 22.48 30.84
N ILE A 410 2.53 21.59 31.52
CA ILE A 410 2.33 20.13 31.41
C ILE A 410 2.20 19.54 32.80
N GLU A 411 1.12 18.83 33.05
CA GLU A 411 0.85 18.14 34.30
C GLU A 411 1.60 16.80 34.35
N LEU A 412 2.29 16.55 35.45
CA LEU A 412 2.87 15.25 35.81
C LEU A 412 1.90 14.51 36.71
N ASN A 413 1.22 13.51 36.15
CA ASN A 413 0.42 12.58 36.92
C ASN A 413 1.31 11.48 37.47
N GLY A 414 1.80 11.63 38.69
CA GLY A 414 2.68 10.66 39.34
C GLY A 414 3.44 11.24 40.55
N PRO A 415 4.45 10.53 41.09
CA PRO A 415 5.27 11.08 42.17
C PRO A 415 6.11 12.26 41.65
N GLU A 416 5.96 13.45 42.26
CA GLU A 416 6.65 14.70 41.83
C GLU A 416 8.18 14.60 41.84
N ASN A 417 8.74 13.70 42.64
CA ASN A 417 10.18 13.46 42.75
C ASN A 417 10.68 12.28 41.90
N ALA A 418 9.85 11.72 41.02
CA ALA A 418 10.23 10.63 40.13
C ALA A 418 11.04 11.12 38.93
N ILE A 419 10.85 12.38 38.51
CA ILE A 419 11.40 12.93 37.27
C ILE A 419 12.11 14.26 37.54
N THR A 420 13.27 14.46 36.91
CA THR A 420 14.02 15.73 36.87
C THR A 420 14.49 16.04 35.45
N ASN A 421 15.10 17.20 35.26
CA ASN A 421 15.66 17.67 33.99
C ASN A 421 14.67 17.62 32.82
N VAL A 422 13.41 17.96 33.09
CA VAL A 422 12.35 17.90 32.09
C VAL A 422 12.55 19.01 31.06
N GLY A 423 12.38 18.70 29.79
CA GLY A 423 12.44 19.70 28.73
C GLY A 423 11.65 19.28 27.50
N LEU A 424 11.40 20.23 26.62
CA LEU A 424 10.70 19.99 25.35
C LEU A 424 11.71 20.00 24.19
N ARG A 425 11.67 18.99 23.35
CA ARG A 425 12.51 18.92 22.14
C ARG A 425 11.69 18.51 20.92
N ARG A 426 12.19 18.87 19.74
CA ARG A 426 11.71 18.33 18.47
C ARG A 426 12.25 16.91 18.26
N SER A 427 11.60 16.15 17.37
CA SER A 427 12.07 14.82 16.95
C SER A 427 13.48 14.79 16.34
N ASP A 428 13.96 15.91 15.81
CA ASP A 428 15.34 16.05 15.33
C ASP A 428 16.39 16.20 16.45
N GLY A 429 15.97 16.20 17.71
CA GLY A 429 16.82 16.35 18.89
C GLY A 429 17.01 17.79 19.36
N THR A 430 16.46 18.78 18.66
CA THR A 430 16.59 20.20 19.02
C THR A 430 15.79 20.53 20.28
N MET A 431 16.49 20.90 21.36
CA MET A 431 15.86 21.43 22.57
C MET A 431 15.20 22.78 22.30
N LEU A 432 13.94 22.93 22.67
CA LEU A 432 13.18 24.18 22.57
C LEU A 432 13.17 24.96 23.89
N THR A 433 13.63 24.33 24.96
CA THR A 433 13.53 24.82 26.34
C THR A 433 14.84 24.55 27.09
N GLY A 434 15.04 25.23 28.22
CA GLY A 434 15.94 24.72 29.26
C GLY A 434 15.39 23.44 29.91
N THR A 435 16.12 22.91 30.88
CA THR A 435 15.67 21.75 31.68
C THR A 435 15.14 22.21 33.04
N PHE A 436 14.01 21.66 33.47
CA PHE A 436 13.37 21.92 34.75
C PHE A 436 13.71 20.80 35.75
N SER A 437 14.18 21.15 36.94
CA SER A 437 14.63 20.16 37.94
C SER A 437 13.49 19.56 38.76
N GLU A 438 12.34 20.22 38.86
CA GLU A 438 11.21 19.80 39.69
C GLU A 438 9.89 20.20 39.01
N ALA A 439 8.79 19.53 39.38
CA ALA A 439 7.41 19.93 39.08
C ALA A 439 6.73 20.43 40.36
N PRO A 440 6.98 21.67 40.83
CA PRO A 440 6.34 22.18 42.03
C PRO A 440 4.82 22.13 41.86
N GLY A 441 4.17 21.28 42.65
CA GLY A 441 2.71 21.13 42.61
C GLY A 441 2.16 20.31 41.45
N GLY A 442 2.98 19.48 40.82
CA GLY A 442 2.56 18.56 39.77
C GLY A 442 2.57 19.14 38.36
N TYR A 443 3.07 20.37 38.16
CA TYR A 443 3.15 21.00 36.84
C TYR A 443 4.57 21.39 36.46
N PHE A 444 4.92 21.18 35.19
CA PHE A 444 6.08 21.75 34.55
C PHE A 444 5.67 22.99 33.76
N ASN A 445 6.09 24.16 34.24
CA ASN A 445 5.86 25.45 33.58
C ASN A 445 7.00 25.72 32.60
N ILE A 446 6.72 25.53 31.30
CA ILE A 446 7.70 25.57 30.22
C ILE A 446 7.59 26.90 29.47
N ALA A 447 8.60 27.76 29.63
CA ALA A 447 8.80 28.91 28.75
C ALA A 447 9.79 28.56 27.63
N TYR A 448 9.46 28.88 26.37
CA TYR A 448 10.38 28.63 25.25
C TYR A 448 11.53 29.62 25.28
N THR A 449 12.77 29.11 25.20
CA THR A 449 13.99 29.94 25.20
C THR A 449 14.00 30.89 24.00
N VAL A 450 13.44 30.44 22.87
CA VAL A 450 13.14 31.24 21.69
C VAL A 450 11.75 30.82 21.21
N PRO A 451 10.74 31.71 21.19
CA PRO A 451 9.44 31.41 20.61
C PRO A 451 9.59 30.90 19.17
N PHE A 452 8.91 29.82 18.83
CA PHE A 452 8.99 29.22 17.49
C PHE A 452 7.64 29.34 16.78
N THR A 453 7.69 29.49 15.45
CA THR A 453 6.49 29.62 14.62
C THR A 453 6.23 28.34 13.86
N VAL A 454 4.98 27.90 13.85
CA VAL A 454 4.44 26.86 12.97
C VAL A 454 3.58 27.59 11.92
N LEU A 455 3.71 27.21 10.65
CA LEU A 455 3.05 27.90 9.55
C LEU A 455 1.58 27.46 9.39
N GLU A 456 0.73 28.32 8.83
CA GLU A 456 -0.67 28.01 8.58
C GLU A 456 -0.83 26.68 7.80
N GLY A 457 -1.71 25.80 8.28
CA GLY A 457 -1.97 24.48 7.70
C GLY A 457 -0.85 23.44 7.87
N ASP A 458 0.27 23.78 8.50
CA ASP A 458 1.35 22.83 8.78
C ASP A 458 1.09 22.01 10.06
N ARG A 459 1.86 20.93 10.19
CA ARG A 459 1.91 20.06 11.36
C ARG A 459 3.35 19.94 11.87
N LEU A 460 3.56 20.24 13.15
CA LEU A 460 4.79 19.90 13.85
C LEU A 460 4.62 18.51 14.47
N ASN A 461 5.36 17.53 13.94
CA ASN A 461 5.28 16.16 14.41
C ASN A 461 6.19 15.92 15.61
N ASP A 462 5.79 14.98 16.48
CA ASP A 462 6.65 14.33 17.45
C ASP A 462 7.37 15.34 18.38
N LEU A 463 6.63 16.29 18.92
CA LEU A 463 7.11 17.19 19.96
C LEU A 463 7.22 16.41 21.27
N GLN A 464 8.45 16.19 21.73
CA GLN A 464 8.75 15.27 22.83
C GLN A 464 8.99 16.02 24.13
N VAL A 465 8.29 15.61 25.18
CA VAL A 465 8.66 15.89 26.57
C VAL A 465 9.68 14.85 26.98
N ILE A 466 10.89 15.29 27.31
CA ILE A 466 11.94 14.42 27.81
C ILE A 466 12.25 14.69 29.28
N GLY A 467 12.75 13.70 30.01
CA GLY A 467 13.23 13.89 31.37
C GLY A 467 14.08 12.72 31.87
N ASP A 468 14.69 12.90 33.04
CA ASP A 468 15.50 11.90 33.72
C ASP A 468 14.67 11.26 34.84
N VAL A 469 14.67 9.92 34.90
CA VAL A 469 13.97 9.15 35.92
C VAL A 469 14.89 8.96 37.12
N ILE A 470 14.56 9.58 38.25
CA ILE A 470 15.39 9.61 39.46
C ILE A 470 14.75 8.89 40.66
N GLY A 471 13.50 8.45 40.55
CA GLY A 471 12.78 7.75 41.61
C GLY A 471 11.42 7.20 41.16
N GLY A 472 10.55 6.86 42.11
CA GLY A 472 9.19 6.43 41.80
C GLY A 472 9.03 4.96 41.38
N GLU A 473 10.01 4.10 41.69
CA GLU A 473 9.96 2.66 41.39
C GLU A 473 8.66 1.99 41.88
N GLY A 474 8.04 1.19 41.02
CA GLY A 474 6.72 0.59 41.22
C GLY A 474 5.53 1.55 41.03
N SER A 475 5.78 2.80 40.63
CA SER A 475 4.74 3.79 40.33
C SER A 475 4.56 3.96 38.82
N ARG A 476 3.53 4.72 38.46
CA ARG A 476 3.19 5.05 37.08
C ARG A 476 3.16 6.56 36.92
N ILE A 477 3.64 7.04 35.77
CA ILE A 477 3.65 8.46 35.42
C ILE A 477 2.95 8.71 34.09
N SER A 478 2.43 9.92 33.88
CA SER A 478 2.03 10.42 32.56
C SER A 478 2.19 11.93 32.46
N MET A 479 2.41 12.42 31.24
CA MET A 479 2.49 13.85 30.91
C MET A 479 1.17 14.30 30.28
N GLU A 480 0.43 15.16 30.96
CA GLU A 480 -0.91 15.61 30.56
C GLU A 480 -0.94 17.11 30.26
N VAL A 481 -1.81 17.50 29.33
CA VAL A 481 -2.18 18.89 29.06
C VAL A 481 -3.61 19.00 29.56
N GLU A 482 -3.77 19.54 30.77
CA GLU A 482 -5.03 19.52 31.51
C GLU A 482 -6.10 20.35 30.75
N PHE A 483 -5.70 21.49 30.20
CA PHE A 483 -6.55 22.33 29.35
C PHE A 483 -5.77 22.95 28.18
N GLY A 484 -6.45 23.25 27.08
CA GLY A 484 -5.80 23.84 25.89
C GLY A 484 -5.06 25.15 26.17
N ASN A 485 -5.61 25.99 27.05
CA ASN A 485 -5.01 27.26 27.46
C ASN A 485 -3.77 27.11 28.38
N ASP A 486 -3.39 25.88 28.75
CA ASP A 486 -2.07 25.61 29.33
C ASP A 486 -0.95 25.88 28.31
N TRP A 487 -1.28 25.89 27.02
CA TRP A 487 -0.38 26.21 25.93
C TRP A 487 -0.75 27.56 25.32
N GLN A 488 0.25 28.42 25.14
CA GLN A 488 0.05 29.72 24.55
C GLN A 488 0.64 29.76 23.13
N PHE A 489 -0.26 29.89 22.17
CA PHE A 489 0.06 30.23 20.78
C PHE A 489 -0.51 31.60 20.46
N VAL A 490 0.24 32.41 19.72
CA VAL A 490 -0.17 33.75 19.29
C VAL A 490 -0.15 33.79 17.77
N GLY A 491 -1.30 34.13 17.19
CA GLY A 491 -1.49 34.23 15.75
C GLY A 491 -0.76 35.42 15.14
N SER A 492 -0.16 35.23 13.97
CA SER A 492 0.58 36.27 13.26
C SER A 492 -0.28 37.43 12.73
N LEU A 493 -1.58 37.21 12.54
CA LEU A 493 -2.52 38.20 11.96
C LEU A 493 -3.44 38.80 13.02
N TYR A 494 -3.94 37.97 13.93
CA TYR A 494 -4.96 38.32 14.91
C TYR A 494 -4.49 38.22 16.37
N GLY A 495 -3.27 37.76 16.61
CA GLY A 495 -2.71 37.56 17.95
C GLY A 495 -2.10 38.80 18.61
N TYR A 496 -2.04 39.94 17.92
CA TYR A 496 -1.43 41.17 18.45
C TYR A 496 -2.39 42.35 18.46
N GLY A 497 -2.56 42.96 19.62
CA GLY A 497 -3.30 44.21 19.81
C GLY A 497 -2.54 45.45 19.36
N GLU A 498 -3.22 46.60 19.31
CA GLU A 498 -2.64 47.86 18.80
C GLU A 498 -1.40 48.34 19.62
N ASN A 499 -1.28 47.88 20.87
CA ASN A 499 -0.17 48.21 21.78
C ASN A 499 0.84 47.06 21.98
N GLY A 500 0.79 46.00 21.17
CA GLY A 500 1.66 44.82 21.31
C GLY A 500 1.22 43.82 22.38
N GLN A 501 -0.01 43.95 22.90
CA GLN A 501 -0.63 42.96 23.80
C GLN A 501 -0.89 41.66 23.03
N HIS A 502 -0.64 40.51 23.67
CA HIS A 502 -0.85 39.19 23.05
C HIS A 502 -2.31 38.72 23.25
N TYR A 503 -2.88 38.17 22.20
CA TYR A 503 -4.14 37.42 22.21
C TYR A 503 -3.82 35.98 21.85
N ALA A 504 -4.05 35.08 22.82
CA ALA A 504 -3.76 33.68 22.61
C ALA A 504 -4.84 33.06 21.71
N SER A 505 -4.39 32.28 20.74
CA SER A 505 -5.25 31.49 19.86
C SER A 505 -5.90 30.34 20.65
N PRO A 506 -7.15 29.96 20.32
CA PRO A 506 -7.79 28.79 20.91
C PRO A 506 -6.98 27.52 20.63
N VAL A 507 -6.78 26.71 21.67
CA VAL A 507 -6.08 25.44 21.60
C VAL A 507 -7.04 24.29 21.93
N GLU A 508 -7.15 23.33 21.04
CA GLU A 508 -7.92 22.10 21.23
C GLU A 508 -6.98 20.93 21.54
N VAL A 509 -7.15 20.28 22.70
CA VAL A 509 -6.39 19.09 23.07
C VAL A 509 -7.16 17.84 22.68
N THR A 510 -6.53 16.92 21.95
CA THR A 510 -7.17 15.70 21.43
C THR A 510 -6.29 14.47 21.59
N GLY A 511 -6.90 13.28 21.59
CA GLY A 511 -6.19 12.02 21.83
C GLY A 511 -6.21 11.61 23.30
N ALA A 512 -5.37 10.63 23.66
CA ALA A 512 -5.23 10.14 25.02
C ALA A 512 -3.76 10.12 25.42
N TYR A 513 -3.46 10.63 26.61
CA TYR A 513 -2.14 10.49 27.20
C TYR A 513 -1.82 9.02 27.49
N GLN A 514 -0.53 8.69 27.51
CA GLN A 514 -0.04 7.35 27.80
C GLN A 514 0.61 7.29 29.17
N PHE A 515 0.49 6.12 29.79
CA PHE A 515 1.12 5.84 31.07
C PHE A 515 2.43 5.10 30.86
N ILE A 516 3.43 5.48 31.65
CA ILE A 516 4.74 4.83 31.70
C ILE A 516 4.90 4.24 33.09
N ASP A 517 5.19 2.94 33.17
CA ASP A 517 5.47 2.24 34.42
C ASP A 517 6.96 2.37 34.78
N ILE A 518 7.25 2.77 36.01
CA ILE A 518 8.61 2.80 36.53
C ILE A 518 8.88 1.44 37.20
N VAL A 519 9.71 0.62 36.58
CA VAL A 519 9.97 -0.78 36.97
C VAL A 519 11.44 -1.00 37.31
N GLU A 520 11.71 -2.07 38.07
CA GLU A 520 13.07 -2.61 38.17
C GLU A 520 13.49 -3.18 36.79
N PRO A 521 14.72 -2.93 36.33
CA PRO A 521 15.21 -3.51 35.08
C PRO A 521 15.15 -5.04 35.12
N SER A 522 14.69 -5.66 34.04
CA SER A 522 14.65 -7.13 33.90
C SER A 522 14.80 -7.56 32.44
N LEU A 523 15.26 -8.79 32.21
CA LEU A 523 15.28 -9.40 30.87
C LEU A 523 14.14 -10.39 30.74
N ALA A 524 13.14 -10.11 29.90
CA ALA A 524 12.14 -11.10 29.53
C ALA A 524 12.65 -11.91 28.33
N VAL A 525 12.61 -13.24 28.46
CA VAL A 525 12.99 -14.16 27.38
C VAL A 525 11.79 -15.03 27.02
N ALA A 526 11.39 -14.98 25.75
CA ALA A 526 10.35 -15.84 25.19
C ALA A 526 10.88 -16.63 24.00
N ILE A 527 10.20 -17.73 23.65
CA ILE A 527 10.49 -18.50 22.44
C ILE A 527 9.24 -18.50 21.58
N ASP A 528 9.38 -17.99 20.36
CA ASP A 528 8.39 -18.13 19.29
C ASP A 528 8.96 -19.07 18.24
N GLY A 529 9.00 -20.36 18.59
CA GLY A 529 9.76 -21.37 17.84
C GLY A 529 9.48 -21.34 16.34
N PRO A 530 10.40 -21.75 15.44
CA PRO A 530 9.96 -22.07 14.10
C PRO A 530 9.00 -23.26 14.17
N VAL A 531 8.05 -23.31 13.23
CA VAL A 531 7.19 -24.49 13.08
C VAL A 531 8.06 -25.73 12.89
N SER A 532 7.63 -26.88 13.43
CA SER A 532 8.35 -28.14 13.25
C SER A 532 8.47 -28.47 11.77
N GLN A 533 9.71 -28.67 11.31
CA GLN A 533 10.02 -29.07 9.93
C GLN A 533 11.14 -30.12 9.91
N ALA A 534 11.33 -30.74 8.76
CA ALA A 534 12.40 -31.71 8.53
C ALA A 534 13.64 -31.00 7.94
N HIS A 535 14.82 -31.47 8.30
CA HIS A 535 16.14 -31.04 7.84
C HIS A 535 16.97 -32.23 7.40
N ALA A 536 17.89 -32.03 6.46
CA ALA A 536 18.80 -33.07 6.00
C ALA A 536 20.02 -33.20 6.94
N PRO A 537 20.65 -34.40 7.00
CA PRO A 537 22.00 -34.50 7.55
C PRO A 537 22.97 -33.59 6.78
N GLY A 538 23.79 -32.82 7.49
CA GLY A 538 24.71 -31.85 6.88
C GLY A 538 24.11 -30.47 6.59
N ASP A 539 22.85 -30.21 6.96
CA ASP A 539 22.29 -28.85 6.83
C ASP A 539 22.96 -27.90 7.83
N ASP A 540 23.48 -26.78 7.30
CA ASP A 540 24.07 -25.70 8.09
C ASP A 540 23.00 -24.72 8.56
N ASP A 541 23.27 -23.95 9.61
CA ASP A 541 22.47 -22.79 10.05
C ASP A 541 21.02 -23.14 10.45
N VAL A 542 20.75 -24.39 10.84
CA VAL A 542 19.42 -24.90 11.17
C VAL A 542 18.86 -24.20 12.40
N VAL A 543 17.81 -23.40 12.20
CA VAL A 543 17.12 -22.69 13.30
C VAL A 543 16.27 -23.69 14.09
N LEU A 544 16.68 -23.93 15.33
CA LEU A 544 15.96 -24.81 16.26
C LEU A 544 15.01 -24.03 17.19
N ALA A 545 15.22 -22.72 17.40
CA ALA A 545 14.33 -21.84 18.15
C ALA A 545 14.49 -20.37 17.73
N ASN A 546 13.39 -19.61 17.62
CA ASN A 546 13.46 -18.15 17.65
C ASN A 546 13.23 -17.68 19.09
N VAL A 547 14.04 -16.75 19.55
CA VAL A 547 14.07 -16.26 20.93
C VAL A 547 13.82 -14.76 20.89
N GLU A 548 12.81 -14.30 21.60
CA GLU A 548 12.58 -12.87 21.83
C GLU A 548 13.21 -12.49 23.17
N MET A 549 14.01 -11.44 23.16
CA MET A 549 14.61 -10.85 24.35
C MET A 549 14.12 -9.41 24.46
N ASP A 550 13.49 -9.07 25.58
CA ASP A 550 12.89 -7.77 25.88
C ASP A 550 13.57 -7.20 27.13
N ALA A 551 14.23 -6.05 26.97
CA ALA A 551 15.01 -5.37 28.00
C ALA A 551 14.10 -4.42 28.80
N ARG A 552 13.21 -5.00 29.58
CA ARG A 552 12.22 -4.25 30.36
C ARG A 552 12.86 -3.24 31.31
N GLY A 553 12.46 -1.98 31.18
CA GLY A 553 12.98 -0.87 31.97
C GLY A 553 14.46 -0.54 31.69
N ALA A 554 15.07 -1.02 30.59
CA ALA A 554 16.46 -0.75 30.21
C ALA A 554 16.59 -0.53 28.69
N ASP A 555 17.40 0.42 28.23
CA ASP A 555 17.65 0.56 26.79
C ASP A 555 18.33 -0.70 26.22
N ARG A 556 19.29 -1.23 26.99
CA ARG A 556 20.04 -2.45 26.69
C ARG A 556 20.52 -3.08 27.99
N LEU A 557 20.54 -4.40 28.01
CA LEU A 557 21.11 -5.21 29.09
C LEU A 557 22.33 -5.98 28.59
N PHE A 558 23.31 -6.16 29.46
CA PHE A 558 24.48 -6.98 29.23
C PHE A 558 24.25 -8.39 29.73
N VAL A 559 24.19 -9.36 28.82
CA VAL A 559 24.12 -10.79 29.14
C VAL A 559 25.54 -11.29 29.30
N GLU A 560 25.98 -11.53 30.54
CA GLU A 560 27.28 -12.15 30.80
C GLU A 560 27.21 -13.64 30.54
N ASN A 561 26.14 -14.31 30.99
CA ASN A 561 25.96 -15.75 30.81
C ASN A 561 24.48 -16.09 30.61
N LEU A 562 24.15 -16.76 29.51
CA LEU A 562 22.85 -17.41 29.31
C LEU A 562 23.08 -18.87 28.92
N PHE A 563 22.44 -19.80 29.61
CA PHE A 563 22.65 -21.23 29.38
C PHE A 563 21.53 -21.83 28.52
N VAL A 564 21.94 -22.59 27.50
CA VAL A 564 21.03 -23.30 26.61
C VAL A 564 21.40 -24.78 26.54
N MET A 565 20.42 -25.63 26.30
CA MET A 565 20.62 -27.07 26.16
C MET A 565 20.05 -27.53 24.82
N VAL A 566 20.86 -28.21 24.03
CA VAL A 566 20.39 -28.97 22.86
C VAL A 566 19.96 -30.34 23.34
N VAL A 567 18.73 -30.72 23.02
CA VAL A 567 18.17 -32.04 23.34
C VAL A 567 17.87 -32.79 22.05
N GLY A 568 18.21 -34.08 22.01
CA GLY A 568 17.97 -34.95 20.86
C GLY A 568 17.29 -36.27 21.24
N THR A 569 16.36 -36.74 20.40
CA THR A 569 15.69 -38.04 20.55
C THR A 569 15.43 -38.71 19.19
N ASN A 570 15.41 -40.04 19.16
CA ASN A 570 14.91 -40.83 18.03
C ASN A 570 13.83 -41.80 18.50
N SER A 571 12.63 -41.73 17.93
CA SER A 571 11.52 -42.66 18.25
C SER A 571 11.20 -42.79 19.76
N GLY A 572 11.44 -41.74 20.55
CA GLY A 572 11.25 -41.73 22.00
C GLY A 572 12.38 -42.37 22.82
N GLY A 573 13.52 -42.67 22.19
CA GLY A 573 14.79 -43.05 22.82
C GLY A 573 15.91 -42.07 22.50
N PRO A 574 17.16 -42.34 22.92
CA PRO A 574 18.28 -41.45 22.67
C PRO A 574 18.72 -41.54 21.21
N ILE A 575 19.27 -40.46 20.67
CA ILE A 575 19.94 -40.51 19.36
C ILE A 575 21.19 -41.40 19.42
N VAL A 576 21.69 -41.83 18.26
CA VAL A 576 22.91 -42.64 18.17
C VAL A 576 24.14 -41.75 18.33
N GLY A 577 24.74 -41.76 19.52
CA GLY A 577 25.94 -40.96 19.84
C GLY A 577 25.64 -39.73 20.72
N PRO A 578 26.66 -38.96 21.10
CA PRO A 578 26.47 -37.74 21.88
C PRO A 578 25.97 -36.59 20.99
N ILE A 579 25.21 -35.66 21.57
CA ILE A 579 24.72 -34.45 20.86
C ILE A 579 25.87 -33.67 20.22
N ALA A 580 27.01 -33.55 20.90
CA ALA A 580 28.17 -32.82 20.39
C ALA A 580 28.91 -33.48 19.20
N GLY A 581 28.44 -34.64 18.71
CA GLY A 581 28.86 -35.22 17.44
C GLY A 581 27.69 -35.39 16.46
N ALA A 582 26.55 -34.78 16.77
CA ALA A 582 25.34 -34.74 15.96
C ALA A 582 24.98 -33.30 15.55
N VAL A 583 25.37 -32.32 16.38
CA VAL A 583 25.27 -30.89 16.07
C VAL A 583 26.63 -30.22 16.25
N GLU A 584 26.93 -29.30 15.34
CA GLU A 584 28.09 -28.42 15.29
C GLU A 584 27.63 -26.96 15.27
N ASP A 585 28.58 -26.02 15.33
CA ASP A 585 28.38 -24.57 15.30
C ASP A 585 27.12 -24.04 16.01
N VAL A 586 27.02 -24.33 17.31
CA VAL A 586 25.90 -23.87 18.10
C VAL A 586 26.02 -22.37 18.35
N GLU A 587 25.09 -21.58 17.83
CA GLU A 587 25.14 -20.12 17.88
C GLU A 587 23.78 -19.48 18.17
N ILE A 588 23.79 -18.19 18.53
CA ILE A 588 22.61 -17.33 18.53
C ILE A 588 22.85 -16.14 17.59
N ARG A 589 21.90 -15.87 16.69
CA ARG A 589 21.97 -14.78 15.72
C ARG A 589 20.81 -13.81 15.85
N ASN A 590 21.09 -12.52 15.94
CA ASN A 590 20.08 -11.48 15.91
C ASN A 590 19.52 -11.37 14.48
N SER A 591 18.21 -11.57 14.34
CA SER A 591 17.53 -11.65 13.06
C SER A 591 17.46 -10.31 12.31
N VAL A 592 17.56 -9.19 13.03
CA VAL A 592 17.49 -7.83 12.47
C VAL A 592 18.87 -7.31 12.11
N THR A 593 19.83 -7.40 13.04
CA THR A 593 21.19 -6.86 12.85
C THR A 593 22.14 -7.83 12.16
N GLY A 594 21.81 -9.12 12.14
CA GLY A 594 22.64 -10.19 11.61
C GLY A 594 23.84 -10.56 12.49
N ARG A 595 23.98 -9.97 13.68
CA ARG A 595 25.06 -10.29 14.63
C ARG A 595 24.91 -11.71 15.16
N THR A 596 25.97 -12.50 15.08
CA THR A 596 26.07 -13.87 15.58
C THR A 596 26.97 -13.93 16.83
N ILE A 597 26.62 -14.81 17.77
CA ILE A 597 27.40 -15.14 18.97
C ILE A 597 27.50 -16.67 19.08
N ASP A 598 28.73 -17.16 19.06
CA ASP A 598 29.02 -18.60 19.19
C ASP A 598 28.81 -19.05 20.63
N ALA A 599 28.14 -20.19 20.82
CA ALA A 599 27.92 -20.76 22.14
C ALA A 599 29.12 -21.59 22.59
N VAL A 600 29.55 -21.37 23.83
CA VAL A 600 30.61 -22.14 24.47
C VAL A 600 30.06 -23.47 24.96
N ARG A 601 30.52 -24.57 24.36
CA ARG A 601 30.19 -25.92 24.82
C ARG A 601 30.79 -26.21 26.20
N LEU A 602 29.97 -26.68 27.13
CA LEU A 602 30.43 -27.11 28.46
C LEU A 602 30.82 -28.60 28.49
N THR A 603 31.85 -28.96 29.24
CA THR A 603 32.45 -30.32 29.22
C THR A 603 32.58 -30.97 30.60
N GLY A 604 31.92 -30.44 31.62
CA GLY A 604 31.82 -31.03 32.95
C GLY A 604 31.01 -32.34 32.95
N SER A 605 31.09 -33.09 34.04
CA SER A 605 30.49 -34.43 34.14
C SER A 605 28.96 -34.45 34.10
N THR A 606 28.30 -33.30 34.23
CA THR A 606 26.84 -33.15 34.17
C THR A 606 26.36 -32.35 32.94
N ASP A 607 27.28 -31.92 32.08
CA ASP A 607 26.97 -31.01 30.97
C ASP A 607 26.54 -31.75 29.70
N ALA A 608 26.68 -33.07 29.66
CA ALA A 608 26.22 -33.91 28.56
C ALA A 608 25.88 -35.32 29.04
N GLY A 609 24.96 -35.98 28.35
CA GLY A 609 24.63 -37.37 28.61
C GLY A 609 23.25 -37.76 28.12
N ILE A 610 22.67 -38.75 28.80
CA ILE A 610 21.28 -39.18 28.60
C ILE A 610 20.49 -38.73 29.83
N GLY A 611 19.50 -37.88 29.60
CA GLY A 611 18.64 -37.29 30.62
C GLY A 611 17.48 -38.19 31.04
N VAL A 612 16.62 -37.66 31.90
CA VAL A 612 15.33 -38.28 32.24
C VAL A 612 14.48 -38.37 30.97
N GLY A 613 13.84 -39.52 30.73
CA GLY A 613 13.07 -39.75 29.51
C GLY A 613 13.87 -40.35 28.34
N ASN A 614 15.15 -40.71 28.57
CA ASN A 614 16.05 -41.28 27.57
C ASN A 614 16.38 -40.31 26.41
N GLU A 615 16.39 -39.01 26.66
CA GLU A 615 16.80 -38.00 25.68
C GLU A 615 18.31 -37.73 25.80
N SER A 616 19.03 -37.61 24.68
CA SER A 616 20.44 -37.18 24.69
C SER A 616 20.49 -35.66 24.85
N TYR A 617 21.43 -35.13 25.63
CA TYR A 617 21.57 -33.69 25.83
C TYR A 617 23.03 -33.22 25.85
N GLN A 618 23.24 -31.94 25.53
CA GLN A 618 24.49 -31.19 25.71
C GLN A 618 24.15 -29.73 26.09
N VAL A 619 24.82 -29.21 27.11
CA VAL A 619 24.67 -27.83 27.60
C VAL A 619 25.73 -26.93 26.97
N TYR A 620 25.31 -25.72 26.62
CA TYR A 620 26.12 -24.63 26.06
C TYR A 620 25.85 -23.33 26.84
N ARG A 621 26.78 -22.40 26.75
CA ARG A 621 26.69 -21.08 27.38
C ARG A 621 26.94 -19.98 26.34
N LEU A 622 26.05 -19.01 26.29
CA LEU A 622 26.16 -17.79 25.49
C LEU A 622 26.72 -16.69 26.41
N ASP A 623 27.80 -16.04 25.98
CA ASP A 623 28.54 -15.09 26.81
C ASP A 623 28.66 -13.71 26.13
N ASP A 624 28.83 -12.68 26.96
CA ASP A 624 29.32 -11.33 26.61
C ASP A 624 28.61 -10.63 25.44
N PHE A 625 27.28 -10.50 25.51
CA PHE A 625 26.52 -9.73 24.51
C PHE A 625 25.51 -8.76 25.12
N PHE A 626 25.08 -7.81 24.30
CA PHE A 626 24.06 -6.84 24.69
C PHE A 626 22.77 -7.13 23.93
N THR A 627 21.66 -7.11 24.64
CA THR A 627 20.31 -7.22 24.07
C THR A 627 19.46 -6.04 24.53
N GLY A 628 18.68 -5.47 23.62
CA GLY A 628 17.52 -4.62 23.95
C GLY A 628 16.26 -5.43 23.70
N ASP A 629 15.32 -4.81 22.98
CA ASP A 629 14.14 -5.46 22.40
C ASP A 629 14.50 -6.09 21.05
N ASP A 630 15.09 -7.28 21.12
CA ASP A 630 15.73 -7.95 19.99
C ASP A 630 15.11 -9.33 19.72
N ALA A 631 14.95 -9.66 18.44
CA ALA A 631 14.57 -10.99 17.98
C ALA A 631 15.81 -11.79 17.54
N TRP A 632 16.02 -12.94 18.16
CA TRP A 632 17.17 -13.82 18.00
C TRP A 632 16.78 -15.21 17.46
N GLN A 633 17.75 -15.92 16.90
CA GLN A 633 17.60 -17.29 16.38
C GLN A 633 18.71 -18.16 16.93
N LEU A 634 18.35 -19.25 17.62
CA LEU A 634 19.28 -20.28 18.04
C LEU A 634 19.45 -21.30 16.92
N ARG A 635 20.69 -21.48 16.48
CA ARG A 635 21.05 -22.24 15.27
C ARG A 635 22.08 -23.30 15.59
N VAL A 636 22.10 -24.33 14.74
CA VAL A 636 23.10 -25.40 14.76
C VAL A 636 23.39 -25.84 13.33
N ASP A 637 24.56 -26.41 13.13
CA ASP A 637 24.85 -27.23 11.95
C ASP A 637 24.57 -28.69 12.28
N LEU A 638 23.85 -29.41 11.44
CA LEU A 638 23.60 -30.83 11.62
C LEU A 638 24.75 -31.65 11.03
N ALA A 639 25.36 -32.55 11.82
CA ALA A 639 26.45 -33.38 11.34
C ALA A 639 25.99 -34.39 10.26
N GLU A 640 26.85 -34.77 9.31
CA GLU A 640 26.49 -35.73 8.24
C GLU A 640 26.04 -37.12 8.77
N ASN A 641 26.41 -37.48 10.00
CA ASN A 641 26.11 -38.78 10.61
C ASN A 641 24.83 -38.81 11.46
N VAL A 642 24.00 -37.76 11.44
CA VAL A 642 22.65 -37.82 12.02
C VAL A 642 21.75 -38.77 11.19
N ASN A 643 20.82 -39.45 11.86
CA ASN A 643 19.98 -40.47 11.23
C ASN A 643 18.57 -39.94 10.98
N SER A 644 17.91 -40.48 9.96
CA SER A 644 16.47 -40.22 9.76
C SER A 644 15.67 -40.57 11.02
N GLY A 645 14.77 -39.66 11.41
CA GLY A 645 13.95 -39.76 12.62
C GLY A 645 14.62 -39.25 13.89
N ASP A 646 15.89 -38.83 13.84
CA ASP A 646 16.48 -38.00 14.90
C ASP A 646 15.72 -36.67 14.94
N ARG A 647 15.47 -36.15 16.15
CA ARG A 647 14.82 -34.85 16.35
C ARG A 647 15.59 -34.03 17.37
N PHE A 648 15.69 -32.73 17.15
CA PHE A 648 16.43 -31.79 18.00
C PHE A 648 15.57 -30.60 18.43
N ARG A 649 15.87 -30.01 19.59
CA ARG A 649 15.31 -28.72 20.05
C ARG A 649 16.25 -28.03 21.03
N PHE A 650 16.09 -26.73 21.19
CA PHE A 650 16.69 -26.00 22.31
C PHE A 650 15.76 -25.92 23.52
N LEU A 651 16.39 -25.93 24.70
CA LEU A 651 15.85 -25.45 25.96
C LEU A 651 16.71 -24.28 26.43
N VAL A 652 16.09 -23.13 26.70
CA VAL A 652 16.78 -21.93 27.23
C VAL A 652 16.48 -21.84 28.72
N ASN A 653 17.54 -21.71 29.53
CA ASN A 653 17.37 -21.50 30.97
C ASN A 653 17.27 -20.02 31.31
N THR A 654 16.13 -19.64 31.88
CA THR A 654 15.83 -18.28 32.34
C THR A 654 15.87 -18.17 33.87
N ASP A 655 16.21 -19.26 34.59
CA ASP A 655 16.50 -19.19 36.03
C ASP A 655 17.72 -18.30 36.27
N GLY A 656 17.60 -17.25 37.11
CA GLY A 656 18.70 -16.35 37.44
C GLY A 656 19.82 -17.01 38.27
N GLU A 657 20.98 -16.34 38.34
CA GLU A 657 22.16 -16.77 39.10
C GLU A 657 21.79 -17.24 40.53
N GLY A 658 22.30 -18.42 40.93
CA GLY A 658 22.03 -19.01 42.25
C GLY A 658 20.72 -19.79 42.36
N THR A 659 19.83 -19.73 41.36
CA THR A 659 18.60 -20.53 41.31
C THR A 659 18.89 -21.93 40.77
N PRO A 660 18.52 -23.03 41.47
CA PRO A 660 18.73 -24.37 40.97
C PRO A 660 17.83 -24.69 39.76
N SER A 661 18.43 -25.05 38.63
CA SER A 661 17.72 -25.50 37.43
C SER A 661 18.00 -26.96 37.09
N ASN A 662 17.01 -27.65 36.53
CA ASN A 662 17.16 -29.01 35.99
C ASN A 662 16.80 -29.09 34.49
N PHE A 663 16.78 -27.96 33.78
CA PHE A 663 16.36 -27.88 32.39
C PHE A 663 15.00 -28.54 32.12
N GLY A 664 14.00 -28.21 32.94
CA GLY A 664 12.60 -28.62 32.69
C GLY A 664 12.39 -30.11 32.94
N GLY A 665 13.28 -30.73 33.74
CA GLY A 665 13.24 -32.13 34.09
C GLY A 665 14.18 -33.03 33.31
N VAL A 666 14.93 -32.53 32.31
CA VAL A 666 15.91 -33.33 31.56
C VAL A 666 17.05 -33.81 32.47
N LEU A 667 17.52 -32.96 33.39
CA LEU A 667 18.51 -33.35 34.39
C LEU A 667 17.84 -34.02 35.59
N GLN A 668 18.44 -35.11 36.09
CA GLN A 668 17.91 -35.88 37.22
C GLN A 668 17.90 -35.08 38.55
N ALA A 669 18.86 -34.19 38.73
CA ALA A 669 18.96 -33.32 39.91
C ALA A 669 19.16 -31.87 39.47
N ALA A 670 18.48 -30.95 40.14
CA ALA A 670 18.66 -29.51 39.91
C ALA A 670 20.03 -29.04 40.42
N THR A 671 20.62 -28.07 39.71
CA THR A 671 21.93 -27.48 40.02
C THR A 671 21.91 -25.98 39.82
N THR A 672 22.66 -25.23 40.61
CA THR A 672 22.80 -23.77 40.50
C THR A 672 23.85 -23.36 39.46
N ALA A 673 24.48 -24.32 38.78
CA ALA A 673 25.59 -24.08 37.86
C ALA A 673 25.17 -23.41 36.53
N TYR A 674 23.87 -23.38 36.23
CA TYR A 674 23.35 -22.93 34.94
C TYR A 674 22.46 -21.68 35.04
N GLY A 675 22.54 -20.93 36.15
CA GLY A 675 21.75 -19.72 36.31
C GLY A 675 22.22 -18.60 35.36
N ALA A 676 21.29 -17.94 34.70
CA ALA A 676 21.57 -16.81 33.83
C ALA A 676 22.04 -15.59 34.65
N ARG A 677 23.03 -14.86 34.12
CA ARG A 677 23.54 -13.63 34.71
C ARG A 677 23.45 -12.51 33.68
N VAL A 678 22.59 -11.55 33.98
CA VAL A 678 22.32 -10.38 33.14
C VAL A 678 22.49 -9.14 34.00
N GLU A 679 23.14 -8.12 33.47
CA GLU A 679 23.45 -6.88 34.18
C GLU A 679 22.93 -5.65 33.42
N ASN A 680 22.40 -4.67 34.16
CA ASN A 680 22.12 -3.34 33.61
C ASN A 680 23.38 -2.44 33.67
N ALA A 681 24.20 -2.63 34.70
CA ALA A 681 25.49 -1.97 34.89
C ALA A 681 26.45 -2.93 35.59
N PRO A 682 27.78 -2.72 35.52
CA PRO A 682 28.75 -3.62 36.15
C PRO A 682 28.43 -3.92 37.62
N GLY A 683 28.11 -5.18 37.94
CA GLY A 683 27.74 -5.63 39.29
C GLY A 683 26.26 -5.49 39.66
N SER A 684 25.43 -4.93 38.78
CA SER A 684 23.97 -4.75 38.97
C SER A 684 23.21 -5.83 38.21
N VAL A 685 23.05 -7.00 38.84
CA VAL A 685 22.33 -8.14 38.27
C VAL A 685 20.84 -7.87 38.25
N VAL A 686 20.19 -8.16 37.12
CA VAL A 686 18.74 -8.01 36.91
C VAL A 686 18.03 -9.35 36.94
N GLU A 687 16.71 -9.33 37.15
CA GLU A 687 15.88 -10.53 37.04
C GLU A 687 15.77 -10.99 35.58
N VAL A 688 15.69 -12.30 35.37
CA VAL A 688 15.41 -12.91 34.06
C VAL A 688 14.06 -13.62 34.13
N LEU A 689 13.12 -13.17 33.32
CA LEU A 689 11.74 -13.65 33.28
C LEU A 689 11.54 -14.64 32.13
N PRO A 690 10.63 -15.63 32.24
CA PRO A 690 9.68 -15.85 33.35
C PRO A 690 10.27 -16.56 34.59
N GLY A 691 11.55 -16.93 34.56
CA GLY A 691 12.12 -17.93 35.47
C GLY A 691 11.74 -19.35 35.03
N GLY A 692 12.66 -20.29 35.17
CA GLY A 692 12.53 -21.66 34.66
C GLY A 692 13.00 -21.81 33.21
N ILE A 693 12.33 -22.69 32.46
CA ILE A 693 12.78 -23.09 31.12
C ILE A 693 11.77 -22.72 30.05
N VAL A 694 12.29 -22.13 28.98
CA VAL A 694 11.54 -21.93 27.74
C VAL A 694 12.06 -22.91 26.69
N ALA A 695 11.16 -23.59 25.98
CA ALA A 695 11.52 -24.68 25.06
C ALA A 695 11.10 -24.36 23.62
N GLY A 696 12.00 -24.66 22.66
CA GLY A 696 11.68 -24.67 21.24
C GLY A 696 10.88 -25.89 20.82
N ASN A 697 10.35 -25.83 19.59
CA ASN A 697 9.71 -26.95 18.93
C ASN A 697 10.74 -28.01 18.51
N TRP A 698 10.29 -29.26 18.40
CA TRP A 698 11.12 -30.32 17.82
C TRP A 698 11.30 -30.10 16.32
N GLN A 699 12.53 -30.14 15.85
CA GLN A 699 12.92 -30.19 14.45
C GLN A 699 13.36 -31.61 14.10
N GLU A 700 12.98 -32.12 12.95
CA GLU A 700 13.20 -33.51 12.56
C GLU A 700 14.32 -33.64 11.52
N VAL A 701 15.04 -34.76 11.55
CA VAL A 701 15.99 -35.13 10.50
C VAL A 701 15.32 -36.14 9.56
N SER A 702 15.37 -35.84 8.27
CA SER A 702 14.90 -36.75 7.21
C SER A 702 15.94 -36.85 6.10
N ILE A 703 16.08 -38.04 5.53
CA ILE A 703 17.04 -38.29 4.46
C ILE A 703 16.36 -38.02 3.11
N PRO A 704 16.98 -37.24 2.21
CA PRO A 704 16.45 -37.01 0.88
C PRO A 704 16.29 -38.32 0.10
N HIS A 705 15.22 -38.39 -0.69
CA HIS A 705 14.88 -39.58 -1.47
C HIS A 705 14.23 -39.20 -2.80
N LEU A 706 14.81 -39.65 -3.92
CA LEU A 706 14.31 -39.40 -5.26
C LEU A 706 13.35 -40.52 -5.70
N TYR A 707 12.18 -40.15 -6.20
CA TYR A 707 11.22 -41.08 -6.77
C TYR A 707 11.09 -40.84 -8.26
N VAL A 708 11.32 -41.88 -9.06
CA VAL A 708 11.23 -41.82 -10.52
C VAL A 708 10.13 -42.75 -10.98
N THR A 709 9.12 -42.21 -11.65
CA THR A 709 7.91 -42.93 -12.00
C THR A 709 7.61 -42.80 -13.49
N PRO A 710 7.87 -43.84 -14.29
CA PRO A 710 7.42 -43.88 -15.67
C PRO A 710 5.89 -43.72 -15.76
N ARG A 711 5.42 -43.00 -16.78
CA ARG A 711 3.99 -42.86 -17.05
C ARG A 711 3.48 -43.97 -17.95
N THR A 712 2.20 -44.28 -17.81
CA THR A 712 1.50 -45.14 -18.76
C THR A 712 1.40 -44.44 -20.11
N MET A 713 1.94 -45.08 -21.14
CA MET A 713 1.88 -44.59 -22.52
C MET A 713 0.86 -45.39 -23.34
N ALA A 714 0.69 -45.04 -24.61
CA ALA A 714 -0.10 -45.84 -25.55
C ALA A 714 0.45 -47.27 -25.68
N SER A 715 -0.42 -48.24 -25.98
CA SER A 715 -0.01 -49.65 -26.13
C SER A 715 0.87 -49.90 -27.35
N SER A 716 0.80 -49.04 -28.36
CA SER A 716 1.66 -49.01 -29.54
C SER A 716 1.49 -47.68 -30.28
N THR A 717 2.47 -47.32 -31.10
CA THR A 717 2.37 -46.20 -32.05
C THR A 717 3.08 -46.56 -33.35
N THR A 718 2.83 -45.78 -34.40
CA THR A 718 3.49 -45.94 -35.70
C THR A 718 4.31 -44.70 -36.01
N ALA A 719 5.44 -44.88 -36.67
CA ALA A 719 6.25 -43.79 -37.18
C ALA A 719 6.69 -44.07 -38.62
N VAL A 720 7.05 -43.02 -39.34
CA VAL A 720 7.64 -43.15 -40.68
C VAL A 720 9.10 -42.76 -40.69
N GLU A 721 9.80 -43.19 -41.73
CA GLU A 721 11.14 -42.73 -42.07
C GLU A 721 11.24 -41.20 -41.99
N ASN A 722 12.38 -40.68 -41.53
CA ASN A 722 12.64 -39.23 -41.37
C ASN A 722 11.72 -38.48 -40.38
N GLN A 723 10.82 -39.14 -39.64
CA GLN A 723 10.01 -38.50 -38.62
C GLN A 723 10.87 -37.94 -37.48
N LYS A 724 10.52 -36.75 -37.00
CA LYS A 724 11.30 -36.00 -36.00
C LYS A 724 10.59 -35.92 -34.66
N ASP A 725 11.36 -35.80 -33.59
CA ASP A 725 10.89 -35.55 -32.22
C ASP A 725 9.80 -36.52 -31.72
N LEU A 726 9.86 -37.79 -32.14
CA LEU A 726 8.94 -38.84 -31.73
C LEU A 726 9.09 -39.12 -30.23
N GLU A 727 7.99 -39.00 -29.48
CA GLU A 727 7.94 -39.34 -28.06
C GLU A 727 7.99 -40.86 -27.86
N VAL A 728 8.97 -41.34 -27.10
CA VAL A 728 9.18 -42.78 -26.87
C VAL A 728 9.13 -43.18 -25.39
N PHE A 729 9.34 -42.24 -24.46
CA PHE A 729 9.30 -42.50 -23.02
C PHE A 729 8.96 -41.24 -22.23
N VAL A 730 8.14 -41.36 -21.18
CA VAL A 730 7.74 -40.25 -20.30
C VAL A 730 7.79 -40.72 -18.85
N TRP A 731 8.34 -39.89 -17.97
CA TRP A 731 8.42 -40.17 -16.53
C TRP A 731 8.30 -38.89 -15.71
N ASP A 732 7.81 -39.03 -14.49
CA ASP A 732 7.86 -37.97 -13.48
C ASP A 732 9.01 -38.26 -12.49
N VAL A 733 9.67 -37.20 -12.01
CA VAL A 733 10.68 -37.26 -10.96
C VAL A 733 10.19 -36.42 -9.78
N TYR A 734 10.21 -36.99 -8.58
CA TYR A 734 9.82 -36.31 -7.34
C TYR A 734 10.96 -36.35 -6.34
N ALA A 735 11.34 -35.19 -5.82
CA ALA A 735 12.31 -35.09 -4.73
C ALA A 735 11.55 -35.11 -3.39
N GLY A 736 11.63 -36.22 -2.66
CA GLY A 736 11.07 -36.35 -1.32
C GLY A 736 12.10 -36.03 -0.24
N GLY A 737 11.64 -35.46 0.86
CA GLY A 737 12.49 -35.05 1.98
C GLY A 737 12.81 -33.55 1.95
N PRO A 738 13.75 -33.10 2.78
CA PRO A 738 13.87 -31.69 3.16
C PRO A 738 14.81 -30.85 2.28
N THR A 739 15.28 -31.36 1.14
CA THR A 739 16.26 -30.66 0.30
C THR A 739 16.03 -30.91 -1.19
N ASP A 740 16.47 -29.96 -2.01
CA ASP A 740 16.41 -30.03 -3.46
C ASP A 740 17.39 -31.10 -3.98
N LEU A 741 16.98 -31.80 -5.04
CA LEU A 741 17.78 -32.88 -5.63
C LEU A 741 18.19 -32.55 -7.05
N GLY A 742 19.47 -32.73 -7.34
CA GLY A 742 20.04 -32.54 -8.65
C GLY A 742 20.08 -33.86 -9.41
N VAL A 743 19.40 -33.95 -10.55
CA VAL A 743 19.55 -35.08 -11.48
C VAL A 743 20.63 -34.76 -12.49
N SER A 744 21.66 -35.60 -12.56
CA SER A 744 22.82 -35.42 -13.45
C SER A 744 22.76 -36.30 -14.70
N GLY A 745 21.93 -37.34 -14.72
CA GLY A 745 21.80 -38.15 -15.90
C GLY A 745 20.78 -39.27 -15.85
N TYR A 746 20.42 -39.72 -17.05
CA TYR A 746 19.51 -40.85 -17.28
C TYR A 746 20.15 -41.87 -18.24
N THR A 747 19.92 -43.15 -17.95
CA THR A 747 20.38 -44.26 -18.79
C THR A 747 19.18 -45.12 -19.19
N PHE A 748 18.99 -45.30 -20.50
CA PHE A 748 17.92 -46.13 -21.08
C PHE A 748 18.49 -47.29 -21.88
N THR A 749 17.74 -48.38 -21.94
CA THR A 749 17.93 -49.54 -22.81
C THR A 749 16.64 -49.80 -23.58
N GLY A 750 16.63 -50.74 -24.53
CA GLY A 750 15.42 -50.96 -25.31
C GLY A 750 15.47 -52.08 -26.33
N GLU A 751 14.34 -52.27 -27.01
CA GLU A 751 14.22 -53.02 -28.25
C GLU A 751 14.60 -52.11 -29.42
N ASN A 752 15.65 -52.49 -30.16
CA ASN A 752 16.16 -51.78 -31.33
C ASN A 752 16.33 -50.24 -31.16
N PRO A 753 16.94 -49.75 -30.06
CA PRO A 753 17.11 -48.31 -29.81
C PRO A 753 17.94 -47.60 -30.88
N VAL A 754 18.68 -48.34 -31.71
CA VAL A 754 19.45 -47.82 -32.85
C VAL A 754 18.58 -47.33 -34.01
N ASN A 755 17.29 -47.68 -34.04
CA ASN A 755 16.35 -47.20 -35.06
C ASN A 755 15.94 -45.74 -34.83
N GLY A 756 16.04 -45.27 -33.58
CA GLY A 756 16.05 -43.86 -33.24
C GLY A 756 17.47 -43.30 -33.28
N TYR A 757 17.63 -42.06 -33.74
CA TYR A 757 18.86 -41.29 -33.63
C TYR A 757 18.54 -39.89 -33.08
N ASN A 758 19.57 -39.18 -32.62
CA ASN A 758 19.40 -37.84 -32.06
C ASN A 758 18.38 -37.82 -30.91
N TYR A 759 18.51 -38.76 -29.97
CA TYR A 759 17.66 -38.76 -28.79
C TYR A 759 17.83 -37.46 -28.01
N ALA A 760 16.75 -36.99 -27.41
CA ALA A 760 16.74 -35.79 -26.61
C ALA A 760 15.92 -35.98 -25.32
N VAL A 761 16.45 -35.46 -24.21
CA VAL A 761 15.76 -35.37 -22.93
C VAL A 761 15.17 -33.98 -22.78
N TRP A 762 13.89 -33.92 -22.46
CA TRP A 762 13.16 -32.68 -22.23
C TRP A 762 12.51 -32.67 -20.85
N VAL A 763 12.18 -31.48 -20.37
CA VAL A 763 11.49 -31.25 -19.10
C VAL A 763 10.40 -30.16 -19.23
N ASP A 764 9.36 -30.29 -18.41
CA ASP A 764 8.28 -29.32 -18.20
C ASP A 764 8.76 -28.31 -17.15
N ALA A 765 9.46 -27.27 -17.61
CA ALA A 765 10.15 -26.36 -16.70
C ALA A 765 9.20 -25.36 -16.06
N ASP A 766 8.05 -25.09 -16.68
CA ASP A 766 7.04 -24.15 -16.17
C ASP A 766 5.81 -24.82 -15.53
N LYS A 767 5.77 -26.15 -15.53
CA LYS A 767 4.74 -27.01 -14.92
C LYS A 767 3.38 -26.87 -15.60
N ASN A 768 3.32 -26.55 -16.89
CA ASN A 768 2.09 -26.43 -17.67
C ASN A 768 1.57 -27.78 -18.22
N GLY A 769 2.33 -28.86 -18.06
CA GLY A 769 2.01 -30.20 -18.54
C GLY A 769 2.49 -30.51 -19.95
N ALA A 770 3.22 -29.60 -20.59
CA ALA A 770 3.80 -29.72 -21.92
C ALA A 770 5.33 -29.76 -21.87
N ARG A 771 5.92 -30.05 -23.04
CA ARG A 771 7.37 -30.18 -23.22
C ARG A 771 7.98 -28.80 -23.50
N ASP A 772 8.75 -28.25 -22.56
CA ASP A 772 9.28 -26.89 -22.68
C ASP A 772 10.77 -26.85 -23.02
N THR A 773 11.59 -27.40 -22.13
CA THR A 773 13.04 -27.16 -22.13
C THR A 773 13.77 -28.44 -22.50
N LYS A 774 14.62 -28.34 -23.51
CA LYS A 774 15.49 -29.44 -23.92
C LYS A 774 16.74 -29.42 -23.03
N LEU A 775 16.95 -30.50 -22.27
CA LEU A 775 18.09 -30.67 -21.39
C LEU A 775 19.29 -31.25 -22.12
N GLN A 776 19.10 -32.18 -23.05
CA GLN A 776 20.18 -32.72 -23.89
C GLN A 776 19.61 -33.17 -25.23
N ASP A 777 20.37 -33.03 -26.32
CA ASP A 777 20.10 -33.67 -27.62
C ASP A 777 21.37 -34.25 -28.24
N GLY A 778 21.26 -34.79 -29.45
CA GLY A 778 22.36 -35.43 -30.15
C GLY A 778 22.73 -36.79 -29.57
N ILE A 779 21.92 -37.35 -28.66
CA ILE A 779 22.26 -38.60 -27.98
C ILE A 779 22.10 -39.74 -28.98
N ALA A 780 23.18 -40.48 -29.21
CA ALA A 780 23.16 -41.68 -30.05
C ALA A 780 22.96 -42.93 -29.22
N ALA A 781 22.12 -43.86 -29.69
CA ALA A 781 22.08 -45.20 -29.12
C ALA A 781 23.37 -45.95 -29.50
N SER A 782 24.14 -46.39 -28.51
CA SER A 782 25.40 -47.12 -28.70
C SER A 782 25.44 -48.34 -27.79
N GLY A 783 25.75 -49.51 -28.35
CA GLY A 783 25.79 -50.76 -27.58
C GLY A 783 24.44 -51.21 -27.01
N GLY A 784 23.32 -50.68 -27.51
CA GLY A 784 21.97 -50.94 -26.99
C GLY A 784 21.52 -49.99 -25.87
N GLU A 785 22.32 -48.99 -25.53
CA GLU A 785 22.04 -48.00 -24.49
C GLU A 785 21.93 -46.58 -25.05
N ILE A 786 21.11 -45.76 -24.39
CA ILE A 786 20.97 -44.32 -24.60
C ILE A 786 21.41 -43.65 -23.30
N ARG A 787 22.50 -42.89 -23.33
CA ARG A 787 23.10 -42.26 -22.14
C ARG A 787 22.95 -40.74 -22.23
N ALA A 788 22.09 -40.19 -21.39
CA ALA A 788 21.83 -38.76 -21.28
C ALA A 788 22.54 -38.20 -20.02
N HIS A 789 23.87 -38.04 -20.07
CA HIS A 789 24.71 -37.63 -18.93
C HIS A 789 25.33 -36.23 -19.10
N ASP A 790 25.01 -35.53 -20.19
CA ASP A 790 25.48 -34.17 -20.47
C ASP A 790 24.29 -33.21 -20.49
N LEU A 791 23.49 -33.21 -19.41
CA LEU A 791 22.34 -32.31 -19.28
C LEU A 791 22.82 -30.84 -19.30
N ALA A 792 22.05 -29.95 -19.92
CA ALA A 792 22.38 -28.54 -20.05
C ALA A 792 22.51 -27.91 -18.65
N GLY A 793 23.72 -27.43 -18.31
CA GLY A 793 24.05 -26.96 -16.96
C GLY A 793 24.66 -28.02 -16.04
N GLY A 794 24.86 -29.25 -16.52
CA GLY A 794 25.43 -30.40 -15.81
C GLY A 794 24.41 -31.15 -14.95
N ILE A 795 23.61 -30.41 -14.18
CA ILE A 795 22.62 -30.95 -13.24
C ILE A 795 21.30 -30.21 -13.42
N TYR A 796 20.18 -30.94 -13.41
CA TYR A 796 18.84 -30.37 -13.35
C TYR A 796 18.29 -30.46 -11.92
N VAL A 797 17.88 -29.32 -11.35
CA VAL A 797 17.37 -29.25 -9.98
C VAL A 797 15.87 -29.57 -9.95
N VAL A 798 15.52 -30.61 -9.21
CA VAL A 798 14.14 -30.98 -8.83
C VAL A 798 13.91 -30.42 -7.43
N GLN A 799 12.98 -29.48 -7.31
CA GLN A 799 12.68 -28.84 -6.02
C GLN A 799 12.07 -29.83 -5.03
N MET A 800 12.43 -29.72 -3.76
CA MET A 800 11.90 -30.55 -2.69
C MET A 800 10.36 -30.55 -2.66
N GLU A 801 9.77 -31.71 -2.39
CA GLU A 801 8.33 -31.95 -2.34
C GLU A 801 7.58 -31.52 -3.61
N THR A 802 8.27 -31.46 -4.76
CA THR A 802 7.67 -31.20 -6.08
C THR A 802 7.95 -32.32 -7.07
N SER A 803 7.06 -32.45 -8.07
CA SER A 803 7.23 -33.37 -9.19
C SER A 803 7.52 -32.60 -10.48
N GLU A 804 8.50 -33.08 -11.24
CA GLU A 804 8.88 -32.56 -12.56
C GLU A 804 8.68 -33.65 -13.62
N ARG A 805 8.15 -33.29 -14.78
CA ARG A 805 7.91 -34.25 -15.88
C ARG A 805 9.01 -34.18 -16.92
N PHE A 806 9.45 -35.35 -17.37
CA PHE A 806 10.46 -35.51 -18.39
C PHE A 806 10.00 -36.38 -19.55
N TRP A 807 10.60 -36.13 -20.72
CA TRP A 807 10.38 -36.89 -21.94
C TRP A 807 11.69 -37.32 -22.55
N LEU A 808 11.69 -38.50 -23.17
CA LEU A 808 12.69 -38.93 -24.12
C LEU A 808 12.05 -38.93 -25.50
N THR A 809 12.65 -38.18 -26.42
CA THR A 809 12.22 -38.13 -27.83
C THR A 809 13.34 -38.58 -28.74
N THR A 810 13.02 -38.95 -29.98
CA THR A 810 14.00 -39.39 -30.97
C THR A 810 13.58 -39.04 -32.39
N ASP A 811 14.54 -39.03 -33.30
CA ASP A 811 14.30 -38.96 -34.74
C ASP A 811 14.40 -40.36 -35.36
N ILE A 812 13.54 -40.67 -36.32
CA ILE A 812 13.57 -41.94 -37.05
C ILE A 812 14.54 -41.86 -38.23
N GLY A 813 15.34 -42.93 -38.36
CA GLY A 813 16.27 -43.23 -39.47
C GLY A 813 15.75 -42.80 -40.84
N SER A 814 16.65 -42.40 -41.75
CA SER A 814 16.34 -42.25 -43.18
C SER A 814 16.33 -43.58 -43.94
N SER A 815 16.27 -44.70 -43.21
CA SER A 815 16.20 -46.05 -43.74
C SER A 815 15.50 -46.94 -42.71
N VAL A 816 14.35 -47.48 -43.07
CA VAL A 816 13.57 -48.40 -42.23
C VAL A 816 14.15 -49.81 -42.34
N PRO A 817 14.46 -50.47 -41.21
CA PRO A 817 14.82 -51.89 -41.21
C PRO A 817 13.66 -52.75 -41.71
N LEU A 818 13.95 -53.93 -42.27
CA LEU A 818 12.88 -54.87 -42.63
C LEU A 818 12.30 -55.52 -41.35
N PRO A 819 10.99 -55.87 -41.33
CA PRO A 819 10.41 -56.66 -40.25
C PRO A 819 11.20 -57.96 -40.01
N PRO A 820 11.45 -58.36 -38.75
CA PRO A 820 10.87 -57.82 -37.52
C PRO A 820 11.64 -56.66 -36.87
N ASP A 821 12.75 -56.20 -37.45
CA ASP A 821 13.66 -55.22 -36.83
C ASP A 821 13.19 -53.77 -37.02
N ASN A 822 11.99 -53.54 -37.57
CA ASN A 822 11.39 -52.23 -37.79
C ASN A 822 10.69 -51.65 -36.54
N THR A 823 11.05 -52.15 -35.36
CA THR A 823 10.46 -51.73 -34.08
C THR A 823 11.38 -50.79 -33.31
N LEU A 824 10.84 -50.02 -32.38
CA LEU A 824 11.60 -49.25 -31.40
C LEU A 824 10.82 -49.21 -30.09
N GLN A 825 11.46 -49.58 -28.98
CA GLN A 825 10.89 -49.38 -27.64
C GLN A 825 12.01 -49.16 -26.64
N VAL A 826 11.81 -48.30 -25.65
CA VAL A 826 12.84 -47.95 -24.66
C VAL A 826 12.29 -48.03 -23.23
N TRP A 827 13.17 -48.27 -22.26
CA TRP A 827 12.89 -48.27 -20.83
C TRP A 827 14.17 -47.95 -20.05
N PHE A 828 14.05 -47.62 -18.77
CA PHE A 828 15.22 -47.38 -17.92
C PHE A 828 16.17 -48.59 -17.86
N ALA A 829 17.47 -48.35 -17.90
CA ALA A 829 18.48 -49.42 -17.79
C ALA A 829 18.38 -50.15 -16.44
N ALA A 830 18.80 -51.42 -16.40
CA ALA A 830 18.76 -52.21 -15.17
C ALA A 830 19.82 -51.76 -14.14
N GLU A 831 20.95 -51.23 -14.59
CA GLU A 831 22.05 -50.73 -13.76
C GLU A 831 22.15 -49.21 -13.92
N SER A 832 22.23 -48.49 -12.78
CA SER A 832 22.35 -47.02 -12.71
C SER A 832 21.44 -46.26 -13.71
N PRO A 833 20.11 -46.49 -13.67
CA PRO A 833 19.17 -45.84 -14.59
C PRO A 833 19.10 -44.31 -14.42
N VAL A 834 19.41 -43.83 -13.23
CA VAL A 834 19.35 -42.41 -12.84
C VAL A 834 20.56 -42.11 -11.97
N THR A 835 21.24 -41.00 -12.24
CA THR A 835 22.28 -40.45 -11.35
C THR A 835 21.77 -39.14 -10.77
N ALA A 836 21.85 -39.00 -9.45
CA ALA A 836 21.38 -37.82 -8.73
C ALA A 836 22.28 -37.50 -7.54
N GLU A 837 22.22 -36.26 -7.09
CA GLU A 837 22.97 -35.73 -5.95
C GLU A 837 22.13 -34.73 -5.14
N VAL A 838 22.55 -34.50 -3.90
CA VAL A 838 22.01 -33.41 -3.08
C VAL A 838 22.63 -32.10 -3.55
N VAL A 839 21.80 -31.10 -3.89
CA VAL A 839 22.27 -29.87 -4.54
C VAL A 839 23.24 -29.08 -3.66
N ASN A 840 22.99 -29.04 -2.34
CA ASN A 840 23.80 -28.23 -1.43
C ASN A 840 25.19 -28.82 -1.15
N SER A 841 25.28 -30.14 -1.01
CA SER A 841 26.53 -30.82 -0.64
C SER A 841 27.28 -31.45 -1.83
N GLY A 842 26.60 -31.64 -2.97
CA GLY A 842 27.12 -32.42 -4.11
C GLY A 842 27.25 -33.92 -3.81
N ALA A 843 26.70 -34.40 -2.68
CA ALA A 843 26.76 -35.80 -2.31
C ALA A 843 25.86 -36.64 -3.24
N SER A 844 26.44 -37.65 -3.90
CA SER A 844 25.67 -38.56 -4.76
C SER A 844 24.66 -39.37 -3.96
N LEU A 845 23.43 -39.48 -4.46
CA LEU A 845 22.42 -40.35 -3.89
C LEU A 845 22.81 -41.81 -4.11
N THR A 846 22.60 -42.63 -3.08
CA THR A 846 22.78 -44.08 -3.17
C THR A 846 21.53 -44.77 -3.71
N ASP A 847 21.65 -46.03 -4.17
CA ASP A 847 20.50 -46.81 -4.69
C ASP A 847 19.33 -46.93 -3.69
N ASN A 848 19.60 -46.86 -2.38
CA ASN A 848 18.55 -46.90 -1.35
C ASN A 848 17.82 -45.55 -1.18
N GLN A 849 18.30 -44.50 -1.83
CA GLN A 849 17.69 -43.16 -1.86
C GLN A 849 17.00 -42.88 -3.20
N ILE A 850 17.04 -43.82 -4.16
CA ILE A 850 16.38 -43.68 -5.45
C ILE A 850 15.40 -44.83 -5.62
N THR A 851 14.10 -44.53 -5.61
CA THR A 851 13.07 -45.51 -5.98
C THR A 851 12.65 -45.30 -7.42
N LEU A 852 12.95 -46.29 -8.26
CA LEU A 852 12.47 -46.36 -9.63
C LEU A 852 11.29 -47.32 -9.74
N SER A 853 10.14 -46.81 -10.21
CA SER A 853 9.00 -47.67 -10.55
C SER A 853 9.21 -48.37 -11.90
N PRO A 854 8.74 -49.62 -12.07
CA PRO A 854 8.85 -50.32 -13.34
C PRO A 854 7.98 -49.63 -14.41
N GLY A 855 8.51 -49.52 -15.63
CA GLY A 855 7.76 -49.01 -16.77
C GLY A 855 8.52 -49.20 -18.08
N VAL A 856 7.75 -49.32 -19.16
CA VAL A 856 8.26 -49.47 -20.53
C VAL A 856 7.62 -48.41 -21.42
N GLY A 857 8.38 -47.92 -22.39
CA GLY A 857 7.91 -46.93 -23.35
C GLY A 857 6.88 -47.48 -24.32
N THR A 858 6.37 -46.61 -25.18
CA THR A 858 5.47 -47.05 -26.26
C THR A 858 6.28 -47.85 -27.28
N PRO A 859 5.87 -49.07 -27.65
CA PRO A 859 6.46 -49.75 -28.79
C PRO A 859 6.04 -49.02 -30.08
N VAL A 860 7.03 -48.67 -30.89
CA VAL A 860 6.89 -47.96 -32.17
C VAL A 860 7.10 -48.96 -33.30
N GLU A 861 6.17 -49.05 -34.24
CA GLU A 861 6.36 -49.73 -35.52
C GLU A 861 6.72 -48.70 -36.60
N ILE A 862 7.82 -48.92 -37.31
CA ILE A 862 8.39 -47.97 -38.26
C ILE A 862 8.08 -48.43 -39.70
N PHE A 863 7.59 -47.50 -40.53
CA PHE A 863 7.25 -47.69 -41.94
C PHE A 863 8.11 -46.81 -42.84
N ASP A 864 8.42 -47.27 -44.05
CA ASP A 864 9.15 -46.49 -45.05
C ASP A 864 8.35 -45.29 -45.55
N HIS A 865 7.03 -45.42 -45.61
CA HIS A 865 6.08 -44.35 -45.93
C HIS A 865 4.72 -44.60 -45.27
N GLY A 866 3.80 -43.65 -45.39
CA GLY A 866 2.42 -43.78 -44.91
C GLY A 866 1.55 -44.73 -45.71
N ASN A 867 0.38 -45.04 -45.16
CA ASN A 867 -0.68 -45.73 -45.89
C ASN A 867 -1.62 -44.71 -46.56
N PHE A 868 -1.89 -44.91 -47.85
CA PHE A 868 -2.68 -44.00 -48.69
C PHE A 868 -3.71 -44.79 -49.49
N ARG A 869 -4.92 -44.23 -49.65
CA ARG A 869 -6.02 -44.85 -50.40
C ARG A 869 -6.71 -43.86 -51.33
N VAL A 870 -7.33 -44.39 -52.38
CA VAL A 870 -8.23 -43.64 -53.26
C VAL A 870 -9.44 -44.53 -53.53
N GLU A 871 -10.63 -44.05 -53.20
CA GLU A 871 -11.88 -44.83 -53.28
C GLU A 871 -13.00 -44.02 -53.96
N ARG A 872 -14.08 -44.70 -54.35
CA ARG A 872 -15.25 -44.04 -54.92
C ARG A 872 -16.02 -43.30 -53.82
N ASP A 873 -16.24 -42.01 -53.99
CA ASP A 873 -17.10 -41.19 -53.12
C ASP A 873 -18.54 -41.75 -53.12
N THR A 874 -19.18 -41.74 -51.94
CA THR A 874 -20.54 -42.27 -51.73
C THR A 874 -21.65 -41.45 -52.40
N THR A 875 -21.35 -40.23 -52.86
CA THR A 875 -22.28 -39.34 -53.57
C THR A 875 -22.57 -39.85 -54.99
N PRO A 876 -23.81 -40.27 -55.31
CA PRO A 876 -24.11 -40.88 -56.61
C PRO A 876 -24.04 -39.87 -57.76
N VAL A 877 -23.28 -40.22 -58.80
CA VAL A 877 -23.30 -39.52 -60.09
C VAL A 877 -24.25 -40.25 -61.06
N ARG A 878 -25.02 -39.48 -61.84
CA ARG A 878 -25.96 -40.01 -62.84
C ARG A 878 -25.41 -39.81 -64.26
N PRO A 879 -25.87 -40.59 -65.26
CA PRO A 879 -25.68 -40.27 -66.67
C PRO A 879 -26.10 -38.82 -66.95
N GLN A 880 -25.37 -38.14 -67.83
CA GLN A 880 -25.58 -36.71 -68.12
C GLN A 880 -25.45 -36.43 -69.61
N TYR A 881 -26.28 -35.48 -70.07
CA TYR A 881 -26.05 -34.76 -71.32
C TYR A 881 -25.10 -33.58 -71.08
N VAL A 882 -23.88 -33.71 -71.59
CA VAL A 882 -22.82 -32.72 -71.43
C VAL A 882 -22.81 -31.78 -72.65
N LEU A 883 -22.91 -30.47 -72.39
CA LEU A 883 -23.09 -29.47 -73.42
C LEU A 883 -21.75 -29.08 -74.06
N GLY A 884 -21.67 -29.15 -75.39
CA GLY A 884 -20.51 -28.68 -76.15
C GLY A 884 -20.18 -27.21 -75.86
N GLY A 885 -18.88 -26.90 -75.72
CA GLY A 885 -18.40 -25.56 -75.38
C GLY A 885 -18.53 -25.16 -73.90
N ALA A 886 -19.05 -26.04 -73.04
CA ALA A 886 -19.28 -25.76 -71.62
C ALA A 886 -18.48 -26.70 -70.68
N LEU A 887 -18.41 -26.30 -69.40
CA LEU A 887 -17.96 -27.20 -68.32
C LEU A 887 -19.16 -28.05 -67.87
N SER A 888 -18.97 -29.36 -67.79
CA SER A 888 -19.99 -30.29 -67.33
C SER A 888 -20.27 -30.14 -65.83
N GLU A 889 -21.35 -30.76 -65.36
CA GLU A 889 -21.47 -31.11 -63.95
C GLU A 889 -20.45 -32.21 -63.61
N THR A 890 -20.41 -32.63 -62.34
CA THR A 890 -19.48 -33.67 -61.90
C THR A 890 -19.80 -35.01 -62.56
N LEU A 891 -18.79 -35.60 -63.21
CA LEU A 891 -18.88 -36.86 -63.95
C LEU A 891 -18.38 -38.05 -63.13
N VAL A 892 -17.34 -37.84 -62.33
CA VAL A 892 -16.81 -38.83 -61.39
C VAL A 892 -16.37 -38.14 -60.10
N ARG A 893 -16.44 -38.87 -58.99
CA ARG A 893 -16.03 -38.42 -57.65
C ARG A 893 -15.18 -39.48 -57.00
N ALA A 894 -14.02 -39.10 -56.50
CA ALA A 894 -13.09 -39.97 -55.80
C ALA A 894 -12.68 -39.33 -54.46
N GLU A 895 -12.52 -40.16 -53.43
CA GLU A 895 -12.08 -39.78 -52.09
C GLU A 895 -10.62 -40.20 -51.90
N PHE A 896 -9.77 -39.26 -51.49
CA PHE A 896 -8.34 -39.47 -51.29
C PHE A 896 -8.07 -39.48 -49.78
N GLY A 897 -7.45 -40.54 -49.26
CA GLY A 897 -7.22 -40.72 -47.83
C GLY A 897 -5.75 -41.00 -47.49
N ALA A 898 -5.32 -40.53 -46.32
CA ALA A 898 -4.01 -40.81 -45.74
C ALA A 898 -4.14 -41.16 -44.25
N GLU A 899 -3.47 -42.21 -43.77
CA GLU A 899 -3.66 -42.71 -42.39
C GLU A 899 -2.51 -42.37 -41.45
N ILE A 900 -1.27 -42.71 -41.83
CA ILE A 900 -0.10 -42.67 -40.94
C ILE A 900 0.66 -41.35 -41.04
N GLU A 901 0.85 -40.83 -42.27
CA GLU A 901 1.44 -39.52 -42.53
C GLU A 901 0.62 -38.79 -43.59
N ALA A 902 0.82 -37.47 -43.71
CA ALA A 902 0.18 -36.71 -44.78
C ALA A 902 0.70 -37.16 -46.16
N GLY A 903 -0.20 -37.21 -47.13
CA GLY A 903 0.08 -37.63 -48.51
C GLY A 903 0.01 -36.47 -49.49
N ASP A 904 1.11 -36.23 -50.23
CA ASP A 904 1.16 -35.33 -51.38
C ASP A 904 0.81 -36.12 -52.64
N PHE A 905 -0.45 -36.02 -53.07
CA PHE A 905 -0.95 -36.67 -54.28
C PHE A 905 -0.55 -35.82 -55.48
N TYR A 906 0.49 -36.25 -56.18
CA TYR A 906 1.14 -35.43 -57.20
C TYR A 906 0.82 -35.86 -58.64
N TYR A 907 0.07 -36.94 -58.85
CA TYR A 907 -0.43 -37.33 -60.17
C TYR A 907 -1.81 -37.99 -60.08
N VAL A 908 -2.70 -37.60 -60.98
CA VAL A 908 -3.99 -38.29 -61.22
C VAL A 908 -4.14 -38.51 -62.73
N GLY A 909 -4.30 -39.78 -63.10
CA GLY A 909 -4.55 -40.29 -64.43
C GLY A 909 -6.01 -40.70 -64.60
N LEU A 910 -6.58 -40.33 -65.73
CA LEU A 910 -7.96 -40.61 -66.12
C LEU A 910 -7.96 -41.38 -67.44
N ASP A 911 -8.65 -42.50 -67.48
CA ASP A 911 -8.97 -43.18 -68.74
C ASP A 911 -10.37 -42.80 -69.22
N VAL A 912 -10.54 -42.78 -70.54
CA VAL A 912 -11.81 -42.49 -71.18
C VAL A 912 -12.19 -43.66 -72.06
N GLU A 913 -13.21 -44.39 -71.64
CA GLU A 913 -13.80 -45.46 -72.43
C GLU A 913 -14.87 -44.87 -73.35
N GLY A 914 -14.71 -45.03 -74.67
CA GLY A 914 -15.60 -44.46 -75.68
C GLY A 914 -14.99 -43.27 -76.41
N ASP A 915 -15.81 -42.25 -76.72
CA ASP A 915 -15.44 -41.15 -77.61
C ASP A 915 -14.76 -40.00 -76.85
N ALA A 916 -13.45 -40.09 -76.67
CA ALA A 916 -12.65 -39.04 -76.02
C ALA A 916 -12.45 -37.77 -76.88
N GLY A 917 -12.79 -37.82 -78.17
CA GLY A 917 -12.50 -36.76 -79.14
C GLY A 917 -13.13 -35.41 -78.80
N SER A 918 -14.34 -35.45 -78.24
CA SER A 918 -15.12 -34.27 -77.86
C SER A 918 -14.67 -33.60 -76.55
N ILE A 919 -13.75 -34.20 -75.80
CA ILE A 919 -13.27 -33.68 -74.51
C ILE A 919 -12.04 -32.78 -74.73
N ASP A 920 -12.06 -31.56 -74.17
CA ASP A 920 -10.89 -30.67 -74.14
C ASP A 920 -9.94 -31.06 -73.00
N ARG A 921 -10.47 -31.08 -71.77
CA ARG A 921 -9.74 -31.42 -70.54
C ARG A 921 -10.69 -31.78 -69.41
N PHE A 922 -10.15 -32.37 -68.35
CA PHE A 922 -10.84 -32.49 -67.07
C PHE A 922 -10.34 -31.45 -66.07
N GLU A 923 -11.26 -30.93 -65.27
CA GLU A 923 -11.00 -29.97 -64.20
C GLU A 923 -11.30 -30.66 -62.85
N LEU A 924 -10.32 -30.71 -61.96
CA LEU A 924 -10.39 -31.36 -60.65
C LEU A 924 -10.64 -30.31 -59.58
N PHE A 925 -11.59 -30.57 -58.69
CA PHE A 925 -12.00 -29.66 -57.62
C PHE A 925 -11.90 -30.36 -56.27
N VAL A 926 -11.62 -29.60 -55.21
CA VAL A 926 -11.93 -30.05 -53.84
C VAL A 926 -13.43 -29.83 -53.61
N SER A 927 -14.12 -30.76 -52.97
CA SER A 927 -15.57 -30.66 -52.71
C SER A 927 -15.94 -29.29 -52.08
N GLY A 928 -16.94 -28.62 -52.64
CA GLY A 928 -17.35 -27.26 -52.26
C GLY A 928 -16.56 -26.12 -52.92
N GLY A 929 -15.44 -26.40 -53.59
CA GLY A 929 -14.64 -25.41 -54.30
C GLY A 929 -15.28 -24.93 -55.60
N THR A 930 -15.13 -23.63 -55.91
CA THR A 930 -15.59 -23.02 -57.18
C THR A 930 -14.50 -22.91 -58.23
N THR A 931 -13.23 -23.13 -57.85
CA THR A 931 -12.06 -23.09 -58.73
C THR A 931 -11.38 -24.46 -58.73
N PRO A 932 -11.00 -25.01 -59.89
CA PRO A 932 -10.27 -26.25 -59.93
C PRO A 932 -8.84 -26.07 -59.41
N PHE A 933 -8.32 -27.06 -58.70
CA PHE A 933 -6.92 -27.05 -58.23
C PHE A 933 -5.97 -27.65 -59.28
N ALA A 934 -6.50 -28.43 -60.23
CA ALA A 934 -5.72 -29.11 -61.25
C ALA A 934 -6.51 -29.31 -62.56
N TYR A 935 -5.77 -29.39 -63.67
CA TYR A 935 -6.31 -29.59 -65.02
C TYR A 935 -5.67 -30.83 -65.65
N ALA A 936 -6.44 -31.89 -65.88
CA ALA A 936 -5.97 -33.08 -66.57
C ALA A 936 -6.18 -32.97 -68.09
N THR A 937 -5.10 -33.13 -68.83
CA THR A 937 -5.04 -32.94 -70.29
C THR A 937 -4.38 -34.16 -70.94
N GLN A 938 -4.59 -34.35 -72.25
CA GLN A 938 -3.92 -35.43 -72.98
C GLN A 938 -2.39 -35.30 -72.95
N GLY A 939 -1.85 -34.07 -72.98
CA GLY A 939 -0.41 -33.84 -72.90
C GLY A 939 0.19 -34.05 -71.50
N GLY A 940 -0.64 -34.12 -70.47
CA GLY A 940 -0.24 -34.41 -69.09
C GLY A 940 -0.41 -35.86 -68.68
N ALA A 941 -0.90 -36.73 -69.58
CA ALA A 941 -1.12 -38.15 -69.31
C ALA A 941 0.18 -38.95 -69.32
N GLU A 942 0.33 -39.86 -68.37
CA GLU A 942 1.34 -40.90 -68.37
C GLU A 942 0.96 -42.04 -69.33
N PRO A 943 1.93 -42.86 -69.78
CA PRO A 943 1.63 -44.02 -70.62
C PRO A 943 0.62 -44.97 -69.96
N GLY A 944 -0.58 -45.06 -70.53
CA GLY A 944 -1.68 -45.87 -70.01
C GLY A 944 -2.94 -45.09 -69.68
N ASP A 945 -2.85 -43.77 -69.51
CA ASP A 945 -3.99 -42.89 -69.27
C ASP A 945 -4.39 -42.12 -70.54
N SER A 946 -5.69 -41.79 -70.67
CA SER A 946 -6.19 -40.93 -71.74
C SER A 946 -5.96 -39.43 -71.46
N PHE A 947 -6.09 -39.03 -70.19
CA PHE A 947 -5.85 -37.68 -69.69
C PHE A 947 -5.11 -37.76 -68.35
N GLY A 948 -4.24 -36.81 -68.05
CA GLY A 948 -3.56 -36.81 -66.75
C GLY A 948 -3.10 -35.43 -66.32
N VAL A 949 -2.82 -35.30 -65.03
CA VAL A 949 -2.26 -34.09 -64.43
C VAL A 949 -1.14 -34.42 -63.44
N ARG A 950 0.03 -33.79 -63.64
CA ARG A 950 1.11 -33.74 -62.65
C ARG A 950 1.02 -32.45 -61.84
N MET A 951 0.88 -32.59 -60.54
CA MET A 951 0.75 -31.54 -59.55
C MET A 951 2.11 -31.27 -58.90
N HIS A 952 2.88 -30.33 -59.46
CA HIS A 952 4.27 -30.08 -59.05
C HIS A 952 4.46 -29.20 -57.81
N SER A 953 3.38 -28.69 -57.22
CA SER A 953 3.40 -27.67 -56.16
C SER A 953 2.48 -28.04 -55.01
N ARG A 954 2.35 -29.33 -54.69
CA ARG A 954 1.53 -29.84 -53.57
C ARG A 954 0.08 -29.37 -53.63
N GLN A 955 -0.50 -29.42 -54.83
CA GLN A 955 -1.86 -28.94 -55.06
C GLN A 955 -2.93 -29.80 -54.37
N LEU A 956 -2.61 -31.05 -53.99
CA LEU A 956 -3.47 -31.92 -53.21
C LEU A 956 -2.65 -32.62 -52.11
N VAL A 957 -2.75 -32.09 -50.89
CA VAL A 957 -2.17 -32.71 -49.69
C VAL A 957 -3.32 -33.11 -48.77
N VAL A 958 -3.36 -34.39 -48.41
CA VAL A 958 -4.32 -34.94 -47.44
C VAL A 958 -3.58 -35.17 -46.13
N GLY A 959 -4.10 -34.66 -45.00
CA GLY A 959 -3.48 -34.83 -43.69
C GLY A 959 -3.49 -36.29 -43.21
N ALA A 960 -2.62 -36.60 -42.25
CA ALA A 960 -2.62 -37.91 -41.61
C ALA A 960 -3.94 -38.13 -40.85
N GLY A 961 -4.62 -39.24 -41.11
CA GLY A 961 -5.95 -39.55 -40.59
C GLY A 961 -7.10 -38.81 -41.28
N GLU A 962 -6.85 -38.10 -42.38
CA GLU A 962 -7.86 -37.31 -43.10
C GLU A 962 -8.25 -37.94 -44.45
N GLU A 963 -9.40 -37.49 -44.96
CA GLU A 963 -9.96 -37.83 -46.28
C GLU A 963 -10.33 -36.54 -47.02
N THR A 964 -10.26 -36.55 -48.35
CA THR A 964 -10.64 -35.41 -49.20
C THR A 964 -11.37 -35.86 -50.47
N ASP A 965 -12.59 -35.37 -50.64
CA ASP A 965 -13.41 -35.59 -51.83
C ASP A 965 -12.96 -34.73 -53.02
N VAL A 966 -12.74 -35.38 -54.16
CA VAL A 966 -12.33 -34.77 -55.43
C VAL A 966 -13.37 -35.02 -56.53
N PRO A 967 -14.33 -34.10 -56.73
CA PRO A 967 -15.18 -34.08 -57.91
C PRO A 967 -14.44 -33.68 -59.19
N ILE A 968 -14.67 -34.45 -60.26
CA ILE A 968 -14.04 -34.28 -61.57
C ILE A 968 -15.09 -33.92 -62.62
N ARG A 969 -14.82 -32.87 -63.39
CA ARG A 969 -15.71 -32.33 -64.43
C ARG A 969 -14.98 -32.26 -65.77
N ALA A 970 -15.68 -32.46 -66.89
CA ALA A 970 -15.11 -32.31 -68.22
C ALA A 970 -15.46 -30.96 -68.83
N ARG A 971 -14.49 -30.32 -69.47
CA ARG A 971 -14.75 -29.26 -70.44
C ARG A 971 -14.91 -29.89 -71.81
N ILE A 972 -16.08 -29.71 -72.40
CA ILE A 972 -16.41 -30.28 -73.71
C ILE A 972 -16.11 -29.25 -74.80
N LYS A 973 -15.52 -29.68 -75.91
CA LYS A 973 -15.23 -28.83 -77.07
C LYS A 973 -16.53 -28.33 -77.69
N SER A 974 -16.53 -27.11 -78.22
CA SER A 974 -17.62 -26.66 -79.11
C SER A 974 -17.56 -27.40 -80.44
N ASP A 975 -18.66 -27.39 -81.19
CA ASP A 975 -18.74 -27.96 -82.54
C ASP A 975 -17.73 -27.37 -83.55
N VAL A 976 -17.37 -26.10 -83.40
CA VAL A 976 -16.31 -25.42 -84.16
C VAL A 976 -14.91 -25.93 -83.79
N ASP A 977 -14.74 -26.44 -82.57
CA ASP A 977 -13.48 -26.97 -82.04
C ASP A 977 -13.42 -28.50 -82.06
N GLY A 978 -14.40 -29.14 -82.71
CA GLY A 978 -14.43 -30.59 -82.92
C GLY A 978 -15.25 -31.38 -81.90
N GLY A 979 -16.11 -30.74 -81.11
CA GLY A 979 -17.16 -31.43 -80.37
C GLY A 979 -18.20 -32.04 -81.32
N VAL A 980 -18.60 -33.27 -81.06
CA VAL A 980 -19.56 -34.02 -81.88
C VAL A 980 -20.75 -34.44 -81.01
N SER A 981 -21.95 -34.11 -81.46
CA SER A 981 -23.18 -34.52 -80.79
C SER A 981 -23.37 -36.04 -80.92
N GLY A 982 -23.83 -36.70 -79.85
CA GLY A 982 -24.02 -38.14 -79.82
C GLY A 982 -22.79 -38.96 -79.40
N ASP A 983 -21.60 -38.34 -79.32
CA ASP A 983 -20.41 -38.99 -78.72
C ASP A 983 -20.73 -39.46 -77.30
N THR A 984 -20.35 -40.69 -76.98
CA THR A 984 -20.59 -41.28 -75.65
C THR A 984 -19.30 -41.72 -74.98
N PHE A 985 -19.18 -41.48 -73.67
CA PHE A 985 -17.98 -41.85 -72.94
C PHE A 985 -18.22 -42.14 -71.45
N THR A 986 -17.36 -42.95 -70.87
CA THR A 986 -17.21 -43.20 -69.43
C THR A 986 -15.83 -42.73 -68.99
N VAL A 987 -15.73 -42.15 -67.80
CA VAL A 987 -14.47 -41.67 -67.22
C VAL A 987 -14.05 -42.62 -66.10
N VAL A 988 -12.79 -43.05 -66.11
CA VAL A 988 -12.22 -43.93 -65.09
C VAL A 988 -11.05 -43.22 -64.41
N VAL A 989 -11.05 -43.13 -63.08
CA VAL A 989 -9.83 -42.76 -62.33
C VAL A 989 -8.95 -44.01 -62.27
N ASP A 990 -7.87 -44.07 -63.06
CA ASP A 990 -7.05 -45.29 -63.23
C ASP A 990 -5.77 -45.26 -62.40
N THR A 991 -4.99 -44.19 -62.48
CA THR A 991 -3.63 -44.17 -61.90
C THR A 991 -3.44 -42.98 -60.98
N VAL A 992 -2.95 -43.21 -59.75
CA VAL A 992 -2.62 -42.16 -58.80
C VAL A 992 -1.23 -42.38 -58.21
N TYR A 993 -0.44 -41.29 -58.16
CA TYR A 993 0.85 -41.29 -57.45
C TYR A 993 0.80 -40.37 -56.24
N VAL A 994 1.37 -40.87 -55.14
CA VAL A 994 1.43 -40.17 -53.85
C VAL A 994 2.83 -40.30 -53.27
N ARG A 995 3.24 -39.25 -52.55
CA ARG A 995 4.47 -39.21 -51.78
C ARG A 995 4.14 -38.85 -50.34
N GLY A 996 4.75 -39.54 -49.39
CA GLY A 996 4.69 -39.15 -47.99
C GLY A 996 5.34 -37.79 -47.74
N VAL A 997 4.66 -36.91 -47.01
CA VAL A 997 5.17 -35.56 -46.73
C VAL A 997 6.34 -35.60 -45.74
N VAL A 998 6.30 -36.51 -44.75
CA VAL A 998 7.34 -36.65 -43.72
C VAL A 998 8.44 -37.57 -44.23
N SER A 999 8.08 -38.77 -44.69
CA SER A 999 9.04 -39.74 -45.22
C SER A 999 9.78 -39.26 -46.45
N SER A 1000 9.14 -38.40 -47.26
CA SER A 1000 9.59 -37.99 -48.60
C SER A 1000 9.71 -39.15 -49.59
N ASN A 1001 9.20 -40.34 -49.23
CA ASN A 1001 9.23 -41.54 -50.05
C ASN A 1001 7.98 -41.64 -50.92
N ASN A 1002 8.14 -42.11 -52.15
CA ASN A 1002 7.01 -42.38 -53.04
C ASN A 1002 6.37 -43.70 -52.62
N ALA A 1003 5.05 -43.69 -52.42
CA ALA A 1003 4.31 -44.93 -52.19
C ALA A 1003 4.17 -45.74 -53.48
N PRO A 1004 3.80 -47.04 -53.40
CA PRO A 1004 3.39 -47.82 -54.56
C PRO A 1004 2.29 -47.11 -55.36
N THR A 1005 2.30 -47.30 -56.68
CA THR A 1005 1.24 -46.78 -57.56
C THR A 1005 -0.13 -47.29 -57.13
N ILE A 1006 -1.08 -46.38 -56.91
CA ILE A 1006 -2.46 -46.71 -56.58
C ILE A 1006 -3.26 -46.81 -57.88
N LYS A 1007 -4.04 -47.89 -58.04
CA LYS A 1007 -4.93 -48.11 -59.18
C LYS A 1007 -6.38 -48.29 -58.72
N PRO A 1008 -7.15 -47.20 -58.51
CA PRO A 1008 -8.45 -47.29 -57.85
C PRO A 1008 -9.59 -47.77 -58.76
N ASP A 1009 -9.45 -47.69 -60.09
CA ASP A 1009 -10.42 -48.17 -61.08
C ASP A 1009 -11.87 -47.67 -60.81
N ILE A 1010 -12.02 -46.35 -60.67
CA ILE A 1010 -13.30 -45.72 -60.32
C ILE A 1010 -14.03 -45.24 -61.57
N HIS A 1011 -15.09 -45.95 -61.96
CA HIS A 1011 -15.87 -45.65 -63.17
C HIS A 1011 -17.00 -44.62 -62.94
N SER A 1012 -17.23 -43.75 -63.91
CA SER A 1012 -18.48 -42.97 -64.03
C SER A 1012 -19.60 -43.80 -64.68
N PRO A 1013 -20.86 -43.34 -64.65
CA PRO A 1013 -21.84 -43.74 -65.65
C PRO A 1013 -21.44 -43.28 -67.05
N GLN A 1014 -22.09 -43.82 -68.10
CA GLN A 1014 -21.91 -43.33 -69.47
C GLN A 1014 -22.57 -41.94 -69.64
N HIS A 1015 -21.84 -41.00 -70.24
CA HIS A 1015 -22.29 -39.64 -70.55
C HIS A 1015 -22.38 -39.42 -72.06
N THR A 1016 -23.22 -38.50 -72.48
CA THR A 1016 -23.46 -38.19 -73.91
C THR A 1016 -23.23 -36.72 -74.19
N VAL A 1017 -22.46 -36.41 -75.23
CA VAL A 1017 -22.23 -35.04 -75.70
C VAL A 1017 -23.43 -34.57 -76.51
N VAL A 1018 -23.90 -33.34 -76.24
CA VAL A 1018 -24.95 -32.67 -76.99
C VAL A 1018 -24.55 -31.24 -77.31
N LEU A 1019 -24.98 -30.72 -78.45
CA LEU A 1019 -24.65 -29.36 -78.89
C LEU A 1019 -25.70 -28.31 -78.49
N ALA A 1020 -26.90 -28.75 -78.15
CA ALA A 1020 -27.95 -27.96 -77.50
C ALA A 1020 -28.66 -28.84 -76.44
N LYS A 1021 -29.08 -28.25 -75.32
CA LYS A 1021 -29.78 -29.00 -74.25
C LYS A 1021 -30.78 -28.13 -73.48
N PRO A 1022 -31.83 -28.71 -72.87
CA PRO A 1022 -32.71 -27.95 -71.99
C PRO A 1022 -31.95 -27.46 -70.76
N ALA A 1023 -32.14 -26.18 -70.40
CA ALA A 1023 -31.67 -25.60 -69.15
C ALA A 1023 -32.65 -25.88 -68.00
N ALA A 1024 -33.94 -25.68 -68.26
CA ALA A 1024 -35.01 -25.94 -67.31
C ALA A 1024 -36.35 -26.09 -68.03
N ALA A 1025 -37.24 -26.89 -67.44
CA ALA A 1025 -38.67 -26.92 -67.76
C ALA A 1025 -39.45 -26.58 -66.49
N VAL A 1026 -40.32 -25.57 -66.56
CA VAL A 1026 -41.10 -25.10 -65.39
C VAL A 1026 -42.58 -25.05 -65.74
N ASN A 1027 -43.44 -25.30 -64.74
CA ASN A 1027 -44.88 -25.12 -64.91
C ASN A 1027 -45.19 -23.64 -65.21
N ALA A 1028 -45.94 -23.40 -66.28
CA ALA A 1028 -46.35 -22.09 -66.75
C ALA A 1028 -47.89 -21.93 -66.77
N HIS A 1029 -48.62 -22.87 -66.17
CA HIS A 1029 -50.07 -22.80 -66.07
C HIS A 1029 -50.50 -21.64 -65.16
N PRO A 1030 -51.44 -20.76 -65.59
CA PRO A 1030 -51.81 -19.56 -64.84
C PRO A 1030 -52.70 -19.84 -63.62
N SER A 1031 -53.39 -20.99 -63.59
CA SER A 1031 -54.29 -21.34 -62.48
C SER A 1031 -53.52 -22.00 -61.34
N PRO A 1032 -53.71 -21.57 -60.07
CA PRO A 1032 -53.13 -22.23 -58.90
C PRO A 1032 -53.65 -23.66 -58.70
N ASN A 1033 -52.87 -24.48 -57.98
CA ASN A 1033 -53.29 -25.82 -57.58
C ASN A 1033 -54.60 -25.76 -56.76
N GLY A 1034 -55.53 -26.67 -57.05
CA GLY A 1034 -56.87 -26.70 -56.43
C GLY A 1034 -57.93 -25.82 -57.11
N SER A 1035 -57.61 -25.20 -58.25
CA SER A 1035 -58.60 -24.51 -59.09
C SER A 1035 -59.69 -25.48 -59.58
N ALA A 1036 -60.91 -24.97 -59.78
CA ALA A 1036 -62.02 -25.78 -60.29
C ALA A 1036 -61.68 -26.36 -61.68
N ILE A 1037 -62.00 -27.63 -61.90
CA ILE A 1037 -61.84 -28.29 -63.20
C ILE A 1037 -62.84 -27.65 -64.18
N PHE A 1038 -62.33 -27.15 -65.30
CA PHE A 1038 -63.17 -26.52 -66.33
C PHE A 1038 -64.06 -27.55 -67.03
N VAL A 1039 -65.11 -27.08 -67.72
CA VAL A 1039 -65.99 -27.91 -68.56
C VAL A 1039 -65.90 -27.43 -70.00
N GLY A 1040 -65.83 -28.36 -70.95
CA GLY A 1040 -65.55 -28.07 -72.36
C GLY A 1040 -64.06 -28.11 -72.67
N GLN A 1041 -63.67 -27.54 -73.81
CA GLN A 1041 -62.27 -27.46 -74.23
C GLN A 1041 -61.56 -26.32 -73.50
N GLY A 1042 -60.37 -26.60 -72.96
CA GLY A 1042 -59.55 -25.61 -72.28
C GLY A 1042 -58.16 -26.13 -71.94
N MET A 1043 -57.28 -25.20 -71.55
CA MET A 1043 -55.90 -25.51 -71.20
C MET A 1043 -55.84 -26.30 -69.89
N ALA A 1044 -55.32 -27.52 -69.98
CA ALA A 1044 -55.14 -28.42 -68.85
C ALA A 1044 -53.73 -28.36 -68.26
N HIS A 1045 -52.73 -27.96 -69.05
CA HIS A 1045 -51.35 -27.80 -68.59
C HIS A 1045 -50.58 -26.83 -69.49
N ALA A 1046 -49.58 -26.16 -68.94
CA ALA A 1046 -48.59 -25.42 -69.71
C ALA A 1046 -47.20 -25.58 -69.11
N ALA A 1047 -46.20 -25.88 -69.93
CA ALA A 1047 -44.79 -25.95 -69.55
C ALA A 1047 -43.97 -24.93 -70.33
N LYS A 1048 -43.15 -24.17 -69.61
CA LYS A 1048 -42.14 -23.28 -70.16
C LYS A 1048 -40.80 -24.00 -70.17
N VAL A 1049 -40.30 -24.31 -71.36
CA VAL A 1049 -39.00 -24.97 -71.58
C VAL A 1049 -38.00 -23.91 -72.01
N SER A 1050 -36.80 -23.93 -71.43
CA SER A 1050 -35.71 -23.01 -71.74
C SER A 1050 -34.50 -23.78 -72.25
N ALA A 1051 -33.82 -23.25 -73.26
CA ALA A 1051 -32.60 -23.83 -73.81
C ALA A 1051 -31.37 -23.29 -73.06
N SER A 1052 -30.36 -24.14 -72.84
CA SER A 1052 -29.08 -23.71 -72.27
C SER A 1052 -28.35 -22.78 -73.23
N PRO A 1053 -27.75 -21.68 -72.76
CA PRO A 1053 -26.94 -20.82 -73.60
C PRO A 1053 -25.64 -21.55 -74.02
N HIS A 1054 -25.26 -21.42 -75.29
CA HIS A 1054 -24.01 -21.98 -75.82
C HIS A 1054 -23.53 -21.22 -77.06
N SER A 1055 -22.30 -21.52 -77.49
CA SER A 1055 -21.66 -20.94 -78.69
C SER A 1055 -21.48 -21.94 -79.85
N ASN A 1056 -22.08 -23.14 -79.74
CA ASN A 1056 -22.04 -24.15 -80.81
C ASN A 1056 -22.71 -23.60 -82.07
N SER A 1057 -21.91 -23.26 -83.08
CA SER A 1057 -22.30 -22.42 -84.22
C SER A 1057 -21.86 -22.95 -85.58
N ARG A 1058 -21.37 -24.19 -85.65
CA ARG A 1058 -20.91 -24.80 -86.90
C ARG A 1058 -22.11 -25.01 -87.82
N MET A 1059 -22.14 -24.21 -88.89
CA MET A 1059 -23.25 -24.12 -89.86
C MET A 1059 -24.51 -23.39 -89.35
N GLY A 1060 -24.40 -22.62 -88.28
CA GLY A 1060 -25.52 -21.94 -87.62
C GLY A 1060 -25.51 -22.25 -86.12
N LEU A 1061 -26.15 -21.41 -85.30
CA LEU A 1061 -26.34 -21.75 -83.88
C LEU A 1061 -27.21 -23.00 -83.80
N ASN A 1062 -26.80 -23.96 -82.97
CA ASN A 1062 -27.61 -25.14 -82.71
C ASN A 1062 -28.82 -24.74 -81.85
N ASP A 1063 -30.01 -25.18 -82.23
CA ASP A 1063 -31.22 -24.93 -81.46
C ASP A 1063 -31.64 -26.20 -80.72
N LEU A 1064 -32.34 -26.04 -79.60
CA LEU A 1064 -32.92 -27.18 -78.90
C LEU A 1064 -34.17 -27.64 -79.65
N LEU A 1065 -34.09 -28.81 -80.29
CA LEU A 1065 -35.20 -29.34 -81.07
C LEU A 1065 -36.13 -30.25 -80.26
N MET A 1066 -37.43 -29.91 -80.18
CA MET A 1066 -38.45 -30.71 -79.48
C MET A 1066 -39.39 -31.36 -80.49
N ARG A 1067 -39.04 -32.55 -81.00
CA ARG A 1067 -39.82 -33.22 -82.06
C ARG A 1067 -40.87 -34.17 -81.52
N ASP A 1068 -40.50 -34.99 -80.54
CA ASP A 1068 -41.36 -36.05 -80.04
C ASP A 1068 -41.73 -35.77 -78.59
N LEU A 1069 -42.99 -35.40 -78.32
CA LEU A 1069 -43.42 -34.98 -76.98
C LEU A 1069 -44.43 -35.94 -76.37
N TRP A 1070 -44.15 -36.34 -75.14
CA TRP A 1070 -45.07 -37.13 -74.32
C TRP A 1070 -45.73 -36.27 -73.25
N TYR A 1071 -47.05 -36.34 -73.16
CA TYR A 1071 -47.80 -35.81 -72.04
C TYR A 1071 -48.46 -36.94 -71.27
N THR A 1072 -48.26 -36.99 -69.96
CA THR A 1072 -49.00 -37.88 -69.07
C THR A 1072 -50.16 -37.10 -68.43
N VAL A 1073 -51.39 -37.58 -68.61
CA VAL A 1073 -52.61 -37.00 -68.04
C VAL A 1073 -53.15 -37.93 -66.94
N TYR A 1074 -53.13 -37.44 -65.71
CA TYR A 1074 -53.70 -38.08 -64.54
C TYR A 1074 -55.12 -37.61 -64.30
N VAL A 1075 -56.04 -38.57 -64.20
CA VAL A 1075 -57.48 -38.30 -64.12
C VAL A 1075 -58.09 -39.17 -63.03
N SER A 1076 -58.86 -38.54 -62.13
CA SER A 1076 -59.66 -39.23 -61.11
C SER A 1076 -61.02 -38.57 -60.98
N ASN A 1077 -62.10 -39.35 -61.09
CA ASN A 1077 -63.49 -38.88 -61.01
C ASN A 1077 -63.86 -37.76 -62.03
N VAL A 1078 -63.19 -37.74 -63.19
CA VAL A 1078 -63.41 -36.79 -64.29
C VAL A 1078 -63.52 -37.58 -65.59
N GLU A 1079 -64.44 -37.19 -66.46
CA GLU A 1079 -64.58 -37.75 -67.81
C GLU A 1079 -64.04 -36.76 -68.85
N LEU A 1080 -63.15 -37.24 -69.72
CA LEU A 1080 -62.50 -36.45 -70.76
C LEU A 1080 -62.82 -37.02 -72.16
N SER A 1081 -62.76 -36.16 -73.16
CA SER A 1081 -62.74 -36.55 -74.57
C SER A 1081 -61.30 -36.60 -75.09
N THR A 1082 -60.91 -37.72 -75.69
CA THR A 1082 -59.58 -37.87 -76.33
C THR A 1082 -59.50 -37.23 -77.70
N SER A 1083 -60.66 -36.96 -78.32
CA SER A 1083 -60.77 -36.35 -79.65
C SER A 1083 -60.62 -34.82 -79.66
N GLY A 1084 -60.61 -34.18 -78.49
CA GLY A 1084 -60.48 -32.73 -78.32
C GLY A 1084 -59.19 -32.29 -77.64
N SER A 1085 -58.16 -33.14 -77.67
CA SER A 1085 -56.82 -32.84 -77.11
C SER A 1085 -55.94 -32.19 -78.16
N SER A 1086 -55.28 -31.09 -77.83
CA SER A 1086 -54.37 -30.41 -78.76
C SER A 1086 -53.19 -29.74 -78.06
N LEU A 1087 -52.02 -29.81 -78.69
CA LEU A 1087 -50.80 -29.12 -78.29
C LEU A 1087 -50.63 -27.84 -79.11
N TYR A 1088 -50.25 -26.74 -78.49
CA TYR A 1088 -49.96 -25.47 -79.16
C TYR A 1088 -48.89 -24.67 -78.43
N ASN A 1089 -48.31 -23.72 -79.16
CA ASN A 1089 -47.48 -22.66 -78.57
C ASN A 1089 -48.38 -21.61 -77.93
N ARG A 1090 -48.19 -21.30 -76.65
CA ARG A 1090 -49.02 -20.27 -75.99
C ARG A 1090 -48.86 -18.88 -76.62
N SER A 1091 -47.74 -18.60 -77.26
CA SER A 1091 -47.51 -17.32 -77.96
C SER A 1091 -48.25 -17.22 -79.31
N ASP A 1092 -48.60 -18.35 -79.93
CA ASP A 1092 -49.45 -18.44 -81.12
C ASP A 1092 -50.46 -19.60 -80.98
N PRO A 1093 -51.55 -19.40 -80.23
CA PRO A 1093 -52.55 -20.45 -80.01
C PRO A 1093 -53.40 -20.74 -81.25
N THR A 1094 -53.18 -20.04 -82.37
CA THR A 1094 -53.96 -20.27 -83.60
C THR A 1094 -53.47 -21.50 -84.37
N VAL A 1095 -52.27 -21.99 -84.06
CA VAL A 1095 -51.72 -23.20 -84.64
C VAL A 1095 -51.57 -24.29 -83.58
N TRP A 1096 -52.12 -25.46 -83.87
CA TRP A 1096 -52.21 -26.56 -82.93
C TRP A 1096 -52.04 -27.90 -83.65
N MET A 1097 -51.66 -28.91 -82.87
CA MET A 1097 -51.48 -30.29 -83.31
C MET A 1097 -52.31 -31.22 -82.41
N ILE A 1098 -52.91 -32.26 -83.00
CA ILE A 1098 -53.54 -33.36 -82.27
C ILE A 1098 -52.54 -34.48 -82.00
N PRO A 1099 -52.72 -35.26 -80.91
CA PRO A 1099 -51.83 -36.38 -80.60
C PRO A 1099 -51.85 -37.44 -81.71
N THR A 1100 -50.67 -37.95 -82.07
CA THR A 1100 -50.48 -39.06 -83.00
C THR A 1100 -50.99 -40.37 -82.41
N SER A 1101 -50.82 -40.57 -81.09
CA SER A 1101 -51.42 -41.70 -80.38
C SER A 1101 -51.83 -41.33 -78.96
N VAL A 1102 -52.82 -42.09 -78.44
CA VAL A 1102 -53.31 -42.00 -77.07
C VAL A 1102 -53.29 -43.38 -76.45
N THR A 1103 -52.60 -43.55 -75.33
CA THR A 1103 -52.44 -44.84 -74.65
C THR A 1103 -52.79 -44.73 -73.18
N TYR A 1104 -53.33 -45.77 -72.56
CA TYR A 1104 -53.41 -45.84 -71.09
C TYR A 1104 -52.00 -45.96 -70.50
N LEU A 1105 -51.86 -45.71 -69.19
CA LEU A 1105 -50.55 -45.77 -68.53
C LEU A 1105 -49.91 -47.17 -68.54
N ASP A 1106 -50.67 -48.22 -68.87
CA ASP A 1106 -50.18 -49.59 -69.06
C ASP A 1106 -49.68 -49.87 -70.50
N GLY A 1107 -49.68 -48.85 -71.37
CA GLY A 1107 -49.23 -48.93 -72.77
C GLY A 1107 -50.32 -49.36 -73.77
N SER A 1108 -51.53 -49.71 -73.33
CA SER A 1108 -52.61 -50.11 -74.25
C SER A 1108 -53.24 -48.92 -74.98
N LEU A 1109 -53.61 -49.07 -76.26
CA LEU A 1109 -54.21 -48.00 -77.06
C LEU A 1109 -55.63 -47.64 -76.58
N VAL A 1110 -55.91 -46.34 -76.48
CA VAL A 1110 -57.27 -45.83 -76.23
C VAL A 1110 -58.06 -45.85 -77.53
N THR A 1111 -59.10 -46.68 -77.60
CA THR A 1111 -59.95 -46.85 -78.79
C THR A 1111 -61.34 -46.21 -78.67
N THR A 1112 -61.68 -45.67 -77.49
CA THR A 1112 -62.93 -44.97 -77.23
C THR A 1112 -62.72 -43.45 -77.23
N PRO A 1113 -63.71 -42.66 -77.70
CA PRO A 1113 -63.59 -41.19 -77.72
C PRO A 1113 -63.70 -40.55 -76.33
N THR A 1114 -64.11 -41.33 -75.31
CA THR A 1114 -64.25 -40.90 -73.91
C THR A 1114 -63.37 -41.75 -73.00
N VAL A 1115 -62.74 -41.11 -72.02
CA VAL A 1115 -61.86 -41.74 -71.02
C VAL A 1115 -62.10 -41.17 -69.62
N SER A 1116 -62.06 -42.04 -68.62
CA SER A 1116 -62.19 -41.70 -67.19
C SER A 1116 -61.03 -42.23 -66.34
N GLN A 1117 -59.96 -42.71 -66.98
CA GLN A 1117 -58.72 -43.21 -66.36
C GLN A 1117 -57.54 -42.43 -66.92
N SER A 1118 -56.42 -42.40 -66.19
CA SER A 1118 -55.19 -41.73 -66.63
C SER A 1118 -54.62 -42.33 -67.93
N PHE A 1119 -54.08 -41.48 -68.79
CA PHE A 1119 -53.57 -41.84 -70.11
C PHE A 1119 -52.36 -40.98 -70.51
N ARG A 1120 -51.72 -41.31 -71.62
CA ARG A 1120 -50.64 -40.59 -72.26
C ARG A 1120 -51.04 -40.12 -73.65
N LEU A 1121 -50.53 -38.95 -74.02
CA LEU A 1121 -50.63 -38.36 -75.34
C LEU A 1121 -49.23 -38.32 -75.95
N PHE A 1122 -49.11 -38.81 -77.17
CA PHE A 1122 -47.88 -38.72 -77.94
C PHE A 1122 -48.07 -37.77 -79.11
N PHE A 1123 -47.18 -36.79 -79.23
CA PHE A 1123 -47.09 -35.88 -80.36
C PHE A 1123 -45.78 -36.16 -81.08
N GLU A 1124 -45.88 -36.75 -82.26
CA GLU A 1124 -44.74 -37.11 -83.12
C GLU A 1124 -44.52 -35.99 -84.15
N ASP A 1125 -43.27 -35.69 -84.48
CA ASP A 1125 -42.89 -34.69 -85.49
C ASP A 1125 -43.56 -33.31 -85.27
N VAL A 1126 -43.46 -32.80 -84.04
CA VAL A 1126 -44.01 -31.48 -83.68
C VAL A 1126 -43.40 -30.40 -84.60
N PRO A 1127 -44.20 -29.60 -85.31
CA PRO A 1127 -43.69 -28.64 -86.29
C PRO A 1127 -43.01 -27.42 -85.66
N ASP A 1128 -42.08 -26.80 -86.39
CA ASP A 1128 -41.31 -25.63 -85.97
C ASP A 1128 -42.18 -24.47 -85.47
N HIS A 1129 -43.34 -24.27 -86.10
CA HIS A 1129 -44.27 -23.20 -85.74
C HIS A 1129 -45.08 -23.47 -84.45
N ILE A 1130 -45.03 -24.69 -83.90
CA ILE A 1130 -45.61 -25.05 -82.60
C ILE A 1130 -44.51 -25.12 -81.53
N ALA A 1131 -43.42 -25.84 -81.77
CA ALA A 1131 -42.43 -26.08 -80.72
C ALA A 1131 -41.04 -26.57 -81.16
N ALA A 1132 -40.78 -26.77 -82.45
CA ALA A 1132 -39.68 -27.66 -82.79
C ALA A 1132 -38.29 -27.06 -82.60
N ALA A 1133 -38.09 -25.76 -82.40
CA ALA A 1133 -36.77 -25.15 -82.21
C ALA A 1133 -36.81 -24.02 -81.17
N ILE A 1134 -36.05 -24.18 -80.08
CA ILE A 1134 -35.81 -23.12 -79.09
C ILE A 1134 -34.37 -22.63 -79.24
N ASP A 1135 -34.21 -21.36 -79.63
CA ASP A 1135 -32.91 -20.71 -79.74
C ASP A 1135 -32.16 -20.77 -78.40
N GLN A 1136 -30.83 -20.92 -78.46
CA GLN A 1136 -29.98 -20.94 -77.27
C GLN A 1136 -30.28 -19.76 -76.32
N GLY A 1137 -30.38 -20.06 -75.02
CA GLY A 1137 -30.66 -19.06 -73.98
C GLY A 1137 -32.06 -18.46 -73.99
N THR A 1138 -32.94 -18.88 -74.90
CA THR A 1138 -34.34 -18.46 -74.95
C THR A 1138 -35.29 -19.52 -74.37
N ASP A 1139 -36.59 -19.23 -74.40
CA ASP A 1139 -37.61 -20.10 -73.86
C ASP A 1139 -38.89 -20.12 -74.71
N GLN A 1140 -39.63 -21.23 -74.61
CA GLN A 1140 -40.90 -21.42 -75.28
C GLN A 1140 -41.91 -22.04 -74.30
N THR A 1141 -43.17 -21.60 -74.38
CA THR A 1141 -44.26 -22.11 -73.52
C THR A 1141 -45.22 -22.96 -74.34
N LEU A 1142 -45.23 -24.26 -74.06
CA LEU A 1142 -46.14 -25.22 -74.64
C LEU A 1142 -47.36 -25.40 -73.76
N ALA A 1143 -48.54 -25.40 -74.37
CA ALA A 1143 -49.81 -25.59 -73.69
C ALA A 1143 -50.55 -26.81 -74.27
N LEU A 1144 -51.10 -27.61 -73.37
CA LEU A 1144 -51.96 -28.76 -73.68
C LEU A 1144 -53.40 -28.38 -73.38
N ASP A 1145 -54.24 -28.35 -74.41
CA ASP A 1145 -55.69 -28.29 -74.27
C ASP A 1145 -56.27 -29.70 -74.17
N LEU A 1146 -57.23 -29.86 -73.27
CA LEU A 1146 -58.05 -31.07 -73.14
C LEU A 1146 -59.53 -30.67 -73.19
N THR A 1147 -60.40 -31.62 -73.51
CA THR A 1147 -61.85 -31.41 -73.46
C THR A 1147 -62.45 -32.21 -72.31
N VAL A 1148 -62.93 -31.50 -71.28
CA VAL A 1148 -63.61 -32.10 -70.12
C VAL A 1148 -65.10 -32.24 -70.41
N LEU A 1149 -65.60 -33.48 -70.39
CA LEU A 1149 -67.01 -33.79 -70.61
C LEU A 1149 -67.81 -33.75 -69.30
N ASP A 1150 -67.24 -34.29 -68.23
CA ASP A 1150 -67.83 -34.25 -66.88
C ASP A 1150 -66.71 -34.01 -65.84
N PRO A 1151 -66.71 -32.87 -65.13
CA PRO A 1151 -65.70 -32.58 -64.10
C PRO A 1151 -65.91 -33.39 -62.80
N SER A 1152 -67.04 -34.09 -62.63
CA SER A 1152 -67.34 -34.92 -61.45
C SER A 1152 -68.35 -36.03 -61.76
N ILE A 1153 -67.84 -37.17 -62.25
CA ILE A 1153 -68.66 -38.36 -62.60
C ILE A 1153 -69.46 -38.84 -61.37
N SER A 1154 -68.87 -38.75 -60.18
CA SER A 1154 -69.49 -39.06 -58.89
C SER A 1154 -69.38 -37.87 -57.93
N PRO A 1155 -70.48 -37.18 -57.60
CA PRO A 1155 -70.43 -35.97 -56.76
C PRO A 1155 -70.04 -36.24 -55.29
N SER A 1156 -69.91 -37.51 -54.88
CA SER A 1156 -69.46 -37.92 -53.54
C SER A 1156 -67.96 -38.19 -53.43
N LEU A 1157 -67.20 -38.14 -54.54
CA LEU A 1157 -65.75 -38.35 -54.57
C LEU A 1157 -65.04 -37.06 -54.99
N GLY A 1158 -63.81 -36.84 -54.51
CA GLY A 1158 -62.98 -35.74 -54.98
C GLY A 1158 -62.54 -35.95 -56.43
N SER A 1159 -62.64 -34.91 -57.25
CA SER A 1159 -62.16 -34.93 -58.64
C SER A 1159 -60.76 -34.34 -58.75
N ALA A 1160 -59.91 -34.96 -59.59
CA ALA A 1160 -58.58 -34.46 -59.89
C ALA A 1160 -58.27 -34.62 -61.38
N LEU A 1161 -57.69 -33.57 -61.95
CA LEU A 1161 -57.12 -33.54 -63.29
C LEU A 1161 -55.74 -32.89 -63.19
N GLN A 1162 -54.72 -33.60 -63.66
CA GLN A 1162 -53.33 -33.13 -63.70
C GLN A 1162 -52.70 -33.62 -64.99
N ALA A 1163 -51.93 -32.79 -65.67
CA ALA A 1163 -51.10 -33.24 -66.78
C ALA A 1163 -49.64 -32.84 -66.55
N SER A 1164 -48.71 -33.60 -67.11
CA SER A 1164 -47.27 -33.34 -67.03
C SER A 1164 -46.63 -33.58 -68.39
N LEU A 1165 -45.67 -32.74 -68.76
CA LEU A 1165 -44.78 -32.98 -69.90
C LEU A 1165 -43.67 -33.95 -69.45
N ASP A 1166 -43.57 -35.09 -70.13
CA ASP A 1166 -42.50 -36.06 -69.94
C ASP A 1166 -41.39 -35.79 -70.97
N LEU A 1167 -40.28 -35.25 -70.49
CA LEU A 1167 -39.06 -35.12 -71.28
C LEU A 1167 -38.23 -36.39 -71.08
N VAL A 1168 -38.47 -37.40 -71.91
CA VAL A 1168 -37.68 -38.66 -72.00
C VAL A 1168 -36.71 -38.62 -73.19
N ASP A 1169 -35.67 -39.46 -73.16
CA ASP A 1169 -34.48 -39.40 -74.03
C ASP A 1169 -34.75 -39.37 -75.56
N SER A 1170 -35.92 -39.78 -76.05
CA SER A 1170 -36.25 -39.75 -77.49
C SER A 1170 -36.79 -38.40 -78.00
N VAL A 1171 -36.94 -37.39 -77.14
CA VAL A 1171 -37.64 -36.12 -77.46
C VAL A 1171 -36.79 -35.17 -78.31
N PHE A 1172 -35.46 -35.30 -78.26
CA PHE A 1172 -34.51 -34.35 -78.84
C PHE A 1172 -33.67 -35.03 -79.92
N SER A 1173 -33.89 -34.69 -81.19
CA SER A 1173 -33.00 -35.04 -82.30
C SER A 1173 -32.24 -33.80 -82.73
N ASP A 1174 -30.93 -33.87 -82.95
CA ASP A 1174 -30.27 -32.90 -83.82
C ASP A 1174 -30.49 -33.30 -85.28
N GLU A 1175 -30.65 -32.32 -86.18
CA GLU A 1175 -30.52 -32.60 -87.61
C GLU A 1175 -29.10 -32.26 -88.06
N GLU A 1176 -28.19 -33.23 -87.99
CA GLU A 1176 -27.28 -33.45 -89.11
C GLU A 1176 -27.93 -34.50 -90.04
N ASN A 1177 -28.65 -34.04 -91.06
CA ASN A 1177 -29.31 -34.95 -91.99
C ASN A 1177 -28.27 -35.76 -92.80
N ASP A 1178 -28.51 -37.08 -92.80
CA ASP A 1178 -28.11 -38.11 -93.75
C ASP A 1178 -26.69 -38.71 -93.67
N PHE A 1179 -26.53 -39.78 -92.87
CA PHE A 1179 -25.92 -41.04 -93.36
C PHE A 1179 -26.32 -42.27 -92.49
N GLY A 1180 -27.18 -43.12 -93.07
CA GLY A 1180 -27.14 -44.59 -92.91
C GLY A 1180 -27.53 -45.17 -91.55
N GLY A 1181 -28.80 -45.59 -91.45
CA GLY A 1181 -29.38 -46.16 -90.23
C GLY A 1181 -28.71 -47.42 -89.68
N PHE A 1182 -28.77 -47.54 -88.35
CA PHE A 1182 -28.84 -48.78 -87.60
C PHE A 1182 -29.68 -48.53 -86.35
N GLY A 1183 -30.70 -49.37 -86.12
CA GLY A 1183 -31.60 -49.26 -84.98
C GLY A 1183 -30.89 -49.50 -83.65
N LEU A 1184 -31.21 -48.67 -82.66
CA LEU A 1184 -30.81 -48.82 -81.27
C LEU A 1184 -31.91 -49.55 -80.47
N PRO A 1185 -31.54 -50.31 -79.42
CA PRO A 1185 -32.50 -51.09 -78.64
C PRO A 1185 -33.23 -50.22 -77.61
N GLU A 1186 -34.54 -50.46 -77.47
CA GLU A 1186 -35.37 -49.91 -76.38
C GLU A 1186 -34.73 -50.21 -75.01
N THR A 1187 -34.31 -49.17 -74.31
CA THR A 1187 -34.03 -49.21 -72.88
C THR A 1187 -34.81 -48.09 -72.20
N GLU A 1188 -35.77 -48.46 -71.34
CA GLU A 1188 -36.59 -47.53 -70.56
C GLU A 1188 -35.72 -46.81 -69.51
N LEU A 1189 -35.35 -45.55 -69.77
CA LEU A 1189 -34.82 -44.61 -68.80
C LEU A 1189 -35.90 -43.57 -68.47
N ARG A 1190 -36.38 -43.57 -67.22
CA ARG A 1190 -37.39 -42.61 -66.73
C ARG A 1190 -36.72 -41.31 -66.28
N GLY A 1191 -36.87 -40.25 -67.08
CA GLY A 1191 -36.56 -38.87 -66.68
C GLY A 1191 -37.50 -38.35 -65.58
N PRO A 1192 -37.16 -37.24 -64.90
CA PRO A 1192 -38.01 -36.64 -63.89
C PRO A 1192 -39.28 -36.09 -64.54
N ALA A 1193 -40.43 -36.68 -64.22
CA ALA A 1193 -41.73 -36.14 -64.59
C ALA A 1193 -41.93 -34.78 -63.90
N PHE A 1194 -42.03 -33.70 -64.66
CA PHE A 1194 -42.37 -32.38 -64.11
C PHE A 1194 -43.86 -32.34 -63.81
N ARG A 1195 -44.20 -32.65 -62.55
CA ARG A 1195 -45.58 -32.68 -62.04
C ARG A 1195 -46.03 -31.27 -61.65
N SER A 1196 -47.16 -30.80 -62.18
CA SER A 1196 -47.87 -29.59 -61.72
C SER A 1196 -48.92 -29.88 -60.65
#